data_AF-A0A6H5I2J7-F1
#
_entry.id   AF-A0A6H5I2J7-F1
#
_cell.length_a   1.000
_cell.length_b   1.000
_cell.length_c   1.000
_cell.angle_alpha   90.00
_cell.angle_beta   90.00
_cell.angle_gamma   90.00
#
_symmetry.space_group_name_H-M   'P 1'
#
loop_
_entity.id
_entity.type
_entity.pdbx_description
1 polymer ?
#
loop_
_entity_poly.entity_id
_entity_poly.type
_entity_poly.pdbx_seq_one_letter_code
_entity_poly.pdbx_strand_id
1 'polypeptide(L)'
;MLLELKDRYSWWFKLVPLLLTGINDVVAEIRERASELWLQAGKQYIKENEEDSRFKEKLDYYDEDLKHYPKHSTYSARVGSPANDRLAIKIIECPIDSSHATELGLPRDRPAGRNEALGRHRSRAQRLDGRREAQGCPAALPGRAQRRGRHGRARRQALAGHVQDPRVVENVELAAEYTGYFVPPQSYLDAAMPSLEEGPSPGHLKVLAALLRGSPREELQPQLERVARLLGQSHLCRSRKPRYQLALLDCCRSLLRVCREDCAASGPDLFAACFVNLASAGGDVRVEARAREVLRSLAEAEGRDLPSLYEERLESVLGSLERSSEQQPEDWSIGSYEFLLFQTCLREAPGASHRYPQLVRPIFERTTREESDQQLRLRQYILLSSYLQQWSTESNEEEKEEEERRKKDEELFVAFSSGALENVVLVGLEWRAGRAPEATRSACLGCLCALLERVLERRGDSSEKRLSELGLLDKSSTLLRKLLDDDSAKSRLYALRGLVLLFELGRRIGKLDVEQLHQTSAELVDRLEDKSDEVRLAATEALRQLWQVLPSDYPMDFYYVHLQYAMTKSLTHLDDPAEQFQSRLMDHVDSVDEELETDTNYKPPPEKTIEQIMEADKEDESLRKYKETLLGEAKAGGVVVDPSNPRKVIVKKLALCVPGRPDMELDLTGDLTTLKKQTFVIKEGVSYRIRIDFIVQREIVHGLKYVQKTYRLGVPVDKMTHMVGSYPPKTEIQSYTTPPEDAPSGVMARGSYTVNSLFTDDDKFEHLKWEWSFDIKKDWKE
;
A
#
# COMPACT_ATOMS: atom_id res chain seq x y z
N MET A 1 45.85 51.63 17.14
CA MET A 1 45.40 52.98 17.57
C MET A 1 44.56 52.97 18.85
N LEU A 2 43.26 52.63 18.82
CA LEU A 2 42.39 52.73 20.02
C LEU A 2 42.81 51.81 21.18
N LEU A 3 43.41 50.66 20.89
CA LEU A 3 43.97 49.74 21.89
C LEU A 3 45.28 50.23 22.54
N GLU A 4 45.94 51.25 22.00
CA GLU A 4 47.21 51.79 22.52
C GLU A 4 47.03 53.04 23.41
N LEU A 5 45.79 53.52 23.59
CA LEU A 5 45.52 54.69 24.42
C LEU A 5 45.71 54.35 25.91
N LYS A 6 46.41 55.22 26.65
CA LYS A 6 46.61 55.08 28.11
C LYS A 6 45.30 55.06 28.91
N ASP A 7 44.26 55.75 28.42
CA ASP A 7 42.93 55.84 29.05
C ASP A 7 41.88 54.92 28.38
N ARG A 8 42.29 53.91 27.60
CA ARG A 8 41.36 53.06 26.83
C ARG A 8 40.29 52.35 27.68
N TYR A 9 40.59 52.09 28.96
CA TYR A 9 39.64 51.49 29.91
C TYR A 9 38.41 52.37 30.15
N SER A 10 38.58 53.70 30.21
CA SER A 10 37.46 54.66 30.29
C SER A 10 36.57 54.66 29.03
N TRP A 11 37.01 54.02 27.94
CA TRP A 11 36.28 53.89 26.68
C TRP A 11 35.78 52.48 26.40
N TRP A 12 36.12 51.48 27.23
CA TRP A 12 35.72 50.09 27.02
C TRP A 12 34.21 49.89 26.89
N PHE A 13 33.37 50.65 27.59
CA PHE A 13 31.91 50.56 27.46
C PHE A 13 31.38 50.93 26.05
N LYS A 14 32.22 51.52 25.19
CA LYS A 14 31.96 51.75 23.76
C LYS A 14 32.73 50.77 22.86
N LEU A 15 33.97 50.43 23.23
CA LEU A 15 34.87 49.59 22.43
C LEU A 15 34.50 48.09 22.49
N VAL A 16 34.15 47.58 23.68
CA VAL A 16 33.81 46.16 23.90
C VAL A 16 32.55 45.75 23.12
N PRO A 17 31.43 46.49 23.14
CA PRO A 17 30.27 46.16 22.30
C PRO A 17 30.60 46.14 20.81
N LEU A 18 31.45 47.07 20.34
CA LEU A 18 31.80 47.22 18.93
C LEU A 18 32.71 46.07 18.43
N LEU A 19 33.63 45.59 19.27
CA LEU A 19 34.40 44.37 19.02
C LEU A 19 33.51 43.12 19.05
N LEU A 20 32.63 42.99 20.05
CA LEU A 20 31.73 41.82 20.19
C LEU A 20 30.70 41.72 19.05
N THR A 21 30.25 42.85 18.47
CA THR A 21 29.47 42.82 17.22
C THR A 21 30.32 42.44 16.03
N GLY A 22 31.57 42.92 15.93
CA GLY A 22 32.48 42.57 14.84
C GLY A 22 32.81 41.07 14.78
N ILE A 23 32.99 40.42 15.93
CA ILE A 23 33.21 38.96 16.04
C ILE A 23 32.03 38.16 15.44
N ASN A 24 30.83 38.73 15.43
CA ASN A 24 29.61 38.09 14.92
C ASN A 24 29.15 38.62 13.54
N ASP A 25 29.97 39.45 12.87
CA ASP A 25 29.66 40.07 11.59
C ASP A 25 29.45 39.02 10.46
N VAL A 26 28.75 39.40 9.40
CA VAL A 26 28.56 38.54 8.22
C VAL A 26 29.83 38.46 7.36
N VAL A 27 30.64 39.52 7.34
CA VAL A 27 31.91 39.58 6.58
C VAL A 27 33.02 38.86 7.33
N ALA A 28 33.68 37.89 6.69
CA ALA A 28 34.73 37.08 7.31
C ALA A 28 35.92 37.92 7.81
N GLU A 29 36.41 38.84 6.97
CA GLU A 29 37.50 39.77 7.28
C GLU A 29 37.21 40.60 8.55
N ILE A 30 35.96 40.98 8.77
CA ILE A 30 35.54 41.74 9.96
C ILE A 30 35.55 40.84 11.20
N ARG A 31 35.06 39.60 11.11
CA ARG A 31 35.11 38.63 12.22
C ARG A 31 36.53 38.29 12.63
N GLU A 32 37.39 37.98 11.67
CA GLU A 32 38.80 37.67 11.89
C GLU A 32 39.49 38.85 12.55
N ARG A 33 39.37 40.05 11.97
CA ARG A 33 40.01 41.25 12.50
C ARG A 33 39.48 41.67 13.87
N ALA A 34 38.18 41.50 14.14
CA ALA A 34 37.61 41.74 15.46
C ALA A 34 38.10 40.73 16.50
N SER A 35 38.28 39.46 16.11
CA SER A 35 38.81 38.39 16.97
C SER A 35 40.30 38.60 17.28
N GLU A 36 41.11 39.02 16.31
CA GLU A 36 42.50 39.44 16.53
C GLU A 36 42.58 40.60 17.54
N LEU A 37 41.80 41.65 17.31
CA LEU A 37 41.80 42.86 18.15
C LEU A 37 41.28 42.56 19.57
N TRP A 38 40.32 41.64 19.71
CA TRP A 38 39.85 41.13 20.99
C TRP A 38 40.94 40.37 21.75
N LEU A 39 41.64 39.45 21.08
CA LEU A 39 42.76 38.70 21.68
C LEU A 39 43.94 39.60 22.07
N GLN A 40 44.25 40.61 21.25
CA GLN A 40 45.26 41.63 21.54
C GLN A 40 44.85 42.50 22.75
N ALA A 41 43.58 42.94 22.81
CA ALA A 41 43.06 43.70 23.94
C ALA A 41 43.10 42.89 25.25
N GLY A 42 42.72 41.61 25.21
CA GLY A 42 42.77 40.70 26.35
C GLY A 42 44.21 40.45 26.84
N LYS A 43 45.15 40.15 25.94
CA LYS A 43 46.57 39.96 26.29
C LYS A 43 47.21 41.22 26.89
N GLN A 44 46.91 42.40 26.34
CA GLN A 44 47.39 43.66 26.89
C GLN A 44 46.74 43.98 28.24
N TYR A 45 45.47 43.60 28.46
CA TYR A 45 44.80 43.77 29.76
C TYR A 45 45.42 42.89 30.84
N ILE A 46 45.63 41.59 30.55
CA ILE A 46 46.29 40.66 31.46
C ILE A 46 47.67 41.21 31.85
N LYS A 47 48.49 41.57 30.86
CA LYS A 47 49.85 42.11 31.09
C LYS A 47 49.89 43.38 31.94
N GLU A 48 48.88 44.25 31.86
CA GLU A 48 48.80 45.46 32.68
C GLU A 48 48.19 45.24 34.07
N ASN A 49 47.64 44.05 34.36
CA ASN A 49 47.02 43.70 35.65
C ASN A 49 47.66 42.45 36.31
N GLU A 50 48.73 41.90 35.72
CA GLU A 50 49.55 40.78 36.25
C GLU A 50 50.13 41.05 37.66
N GLU A 51 50.22 42.32 38.06
CA GLU A 51 50.69 42.77 39.39
C GLU A 51 49.56 43.08 40.39
N ASP A 52 48.27 43.16 39.99
CA ASP A 52 47.16 43.30 40.96
C ASP A 52 46.85 41.93 41.57
N SER A 53 47.08 41.78 42.89
CA SER A 53 46.81 40.54 43.61
C SER A 53 45.37 40.04 43.46
N ARG A 54 44.41 40.97 43.30
CA ARG A 54 42.98 40.66 43.11
C ARG A 54 42.64 40.16 41.70
N PHE A 55 43.61 40.16 40.78
CA PHE A 55 43.52 39.47 39.49
C PHE A 55 44.15 38.08 39.54
N LYS A 56 45.25 37.90 40.28
CA LYS A 56 45.85 36.58 40.53
C LYS A 56 44.86 35.63 41.22
N GLU A 57 44.27 36.07 42.34
CA GLU A 57 43.21 35.38 43.08
C GLU A 57 41.90 35.17 42.28
N LYS A 58 41.82 35.66 41.03
CA LYS A 58 40.68 35.51 40.12
C LYS A 58 40.99 34.83 38.78
N LEU A 59 42.22 34.36 38.58
CA LEU A 59 42.48 33.34 37.55
C LEU A 59 42.23 31.93 38.12
N ASP A 60 42.40 31.74 39.43
CA ASP A 60 42.23 30.46 40.14
C ASP A 60 40.74 30.08 40.35
N TYR A 61 39.92 30.15 39.30
CA TYR A 61 38.51 29.73 39.32
C TYR A 61 38.39 28.19 39.28
N TYR A 62 38.55 27.58 40.46
CA TYR A 62 38.18 26.20 40.80
C TYR A 62 38.72 25.08 39.88
N ASP A 63 39.82 24.45 40.30
CA ASP A 63 40.36 23.21 39.70
C ASP A 63 39.44 21.97 39.85
N GLU A 64 38.38 22.05 40.66
CA GLU A 64 37.41 20.96 40.83
C GLU A 64 36.22 21.12 39.87
N ASP A 65 35.89 20.05 39.13
CA ASP A 65 34.63 19.94 38.38
C ASP A 65 33.45 20.02 39.37
N LEU A 66 32.80 21.18 39.43
CA LEU A 66 31.72 21.50 40.36
C LEU A 66 30.63 20.41 40.32
N LYS A 67 30.33 19.83 41.49
CA LYS A 67 29.37 18.71 41.65
C LYS A 67 27.95 19.00 41.16
N HIS A 68 27.65 20.28 40.90
CA HIS A 68 26.37 20.81 40.42
C HIS A 68 26.46 21.30 38.97
N TYR A 69 27.33 20.72 38.14
CA TYR A 69 27.38 20.96 36.70
C TYR A 69 27.01 19.69 35.91
N PRO A 70 26.30 19.79 34.77
CA PRO A 70 25.87 18.61 34.01
C PRO A 70 27.06 17.79 33.48
N LYS A 71 27.12 16.49 33.81
CA LYS A 71 28.20 15.55 33.42
C LYS A 71 28.40 15.35 31.90
N HIS A 72 27.59 16.01 31.07
CA HIS A 72 27.63 15.92 29.60
C HIS A 72 27.90 17.27 28.92
N SER A 73 28.07 18.37 29.66
CA SER A 73 28.52 19.63 29.05
C SER A 73 30.01 19.54 28.69
N THR A 74 30.32 19.73 27.40
CA THR A 74 31.72 19.81 26.90
C THR A 74 32.52 20.94 27.54
N TYR A 75 31.82 21.95 28.07
CA TYR A 75 32.37 22.96 28.98
C TYR A 75 32.40 22.45 30.42
N SER A 76 33.45 21.70 30.76
CA SER A 76 34.03 21.71 32.12
C SER A 76 34.58 23.11 32.42
N ALA A 77 34.74 23.48 33.70
CA ALA A 77 35.22 24.79 34.12
C ALA A 77 36.67 25.12 33.69
N ARG A 78 37.37 24.19 33.02
CA ARG A 78 38.78 24.24 32.58
C ARG A 78 39.05 25.23 31.43
N VAL A 79 38.80 26.51 31.66
CA VAL A 79 39.35 27.61 30.86
C VAL A 79 40.76 27.93 31.37
N GLY A 80 41.78 27.19 30.90
CA GLY A 80 43.17 27.45 31.28
C GLY A 80 44.18 26.31 31.09
N SER A 81 43.74 25.06 30.83
CA SER A 81 44.68 23.96 30.58
C SER A 81 45.23 24.01 29.13
N PRO A 82 46.56 23.92 28.92
CA PRO A 82 47.17 23.86 27.57
C PRO A 82 46.70 22.67 26.70
N ALA A 83 46.02 21.68 27.29
CA ALA A 83 45.37 20.60 26.54
C ALA A 83 44.07 21.07 25.85
N ASN A 84 43.33 22.00 26.45
CA ASN A 84 42.06 22.50 25.91
C ASN A 84 42.24 23.47 24.74
N ASP A 85 43.36 24.21 24.68
CA ASP A 85 43.68 25.07 23.52
C ASP A 85 43.70 24.29 22.20
N ARG A 86 44.04 22.99 22.23
CA ARG A 86 44.02 22.10 21.05
C ARG A 86 42.63 21.52 20.71
N LEU A 87 41.64 21.68 21.59
CA LEU A 87 40.26 21.23 21.36
C LEU A 87 39.33 22.41 21.01
N ALA A 88 39.53 23.59 21.60
CA ALA A 88 38.82 24.81 21.23
C ALA A 88 39.00 25.17 19.74
N ILE A 89 40.17 24.90 19.17
CA ILE A 89 40.47 25.12 17.75
C ILE A 89 39.71 24.12 16.84
N LYS A 90 39.47 22.89 17.30
CA LYS A 90 38.89 21.80 16.48
C LYS A 90 37.37 21.87 16.25
N ILE A 91 36.68 22.88 16.78
CA ILE A 91 35.27 23.16 16.47
C ILE A 91 35.15 24.34 15.46
N ILE A 92 36.24 25.07 15.21
CA ILE A 92 36.32 26.10 14.17
C ILE A 92 36.81 25.49 12.84
N GLU A 93 37.65 24.44 12.89
CA GLU A 93 38.06 23.64 11.72
C GLU A 93 37.20 22.39 11.53
N CYS A 94 35.93 22.57 11.17
CA CYS A 94 35.16 21.54 10.47
C CYS A 94 35.04 21.96 8.99
N PRO A 95 35.81 21.37 8.06
CA PRO A 95 35.79 21.79 6.67
C PRO A 95 34.44 21.49 6.03
N ILE A 96 33.91 22.46 5.27
CA ILE A 96 32.76 22.22 4.40
C ILE A 96 33.24 21.33 3.25
N ASP A 97 32.93 20.03 3.35
CA ASP A 97 33.33 19.04 2.36
C ASP A 97 32.61 19.31 1.04
N SER A 98 33.32 20.00 0.15
CA SER A 98 32.82 20.57 -1.10
C SER A 98 33.25 19.71 -2.30
N SER A 99 33.30 18.39 -2.09
CA SER A 99 33.93 17.40 -2.96
C SER A 99 32.96 16.63 -3.87
N HIS A 100 31.72 17.10 -4.05
CA HIS A 100 30.73 16.52 -5.00
C HIS A 100 30.00 17.59 -5.84
N ALA A 101 30.73 18.56 -6.37
CA ALA A 101 30.24 19.52 -7.36
C ALA A 101 31.38 20.04 -8.27
N THR A 102 31.96 19.17 -9.11
CA THR A 102 32.98 19.59 -10.10
C THR A 102 32.80 18.92 -11.46
N GLU A 103 31.86 19.47 -12.22
CA GLU A 103 31.85 19.62 -13.68
C GLU A 103 30.80 20.74 -13.92
N LEU A 104 31.10 21.89 -14.51
CA LEU A 104 31.95 22.14 -15.68
C LEU A 104 32.91 23.34 -15.51
N GLY A 105 34.14 23.19 -16.02
CA GLY A 105 34.94 24.31 -16.56
C GLY A 105 34.78 24.34 -18.09
N LEU A 106 34.44 25.47 -18.72
CA LEU A 106 35.36 26.53 -19.17
C LEU A 106 36.27 26.08 -20.35
N PRO A 107 36.42 26.91 -21.43
CA PRO A 107 36.92 28.28 -21.27
C PRO A 107 36.30 29.41 -22.13
N ARG A 108 36.68 30.63 -21.71
CA ARG A 108 36.80 31.93 -22.39
C ARG A 108 36.58 31.98 -23.92
N ASP A 109 35.82 32.98 -24.40
CA ASP A 109 36.43 34.22 -24.93
C ASP A 109 35.42 35.37 -25.22
N ARG A 110 35.95 36.55 -25.59
CA ARG A 110 35.28 37.74 -26.18
C ARG A 110 35.88 37.96 -27.59
N PRO A 111 35.31 38.74 -28.57
CA PRO A 111 34.45 39.93 -28.37
C PRO A 111 33.35 40.19 -29.45
N ALA A 112 32.71 41.38 -29.34
CA ALA A 112 31.88 42.08 -30.35
C ALA A 112 30.52 41.43 -30.76
N GLY A 113 29.52 42.19 -31.25
CA GLY A 113 29.35 43.65 -31.22
C GLY A 113 28.27 44.20 -32.17
N ARG A 114 27.72 45.39 -31.85
CA ARG A 114 26.89 46.31 -32.68
C ARG A 114 25.43 45.96 -33.03
N ASN A 115 24.65 47.06 -33.11
CA ASN A 115 23.46 47.35 -33.94
C ASN A 115 22.16 46.51 -33.72
N GLU A 116 21.04 47.14 -33.33
CA GLU A 116 19.95 47.71 -34.16
C GLU A 116 18.81 46.70 -34.45
N ALA A 117 17.52 47.06 -34.57
CA ALA A 117 16.75 48.25 -34.16
C ALA A 117 15.23 47.97 -34.30
N LEU A 118 14.37 48.83 -33.72
CA LEU A 118 12.92 49.00 -34.01
C LEU A 118 11.97 47.81 -33.72
N GLY A 119 10.75 47.99 -33.19
CA GLY A 119 10.06 49.18 -32.66
C GLY A 119 8.53 49.10 -32.77
N ARG A 120 7.82 50.08 -32.17
CA ARG A 120 6.34 50.34 -32.26
C ARG A 120 5.43 49.35 -31.48
N HIS A 121 4.26 49.71 -30.94
CA HIS A 121 3.68 51.04 -30.62
C HIS A 121 2.44 50.93 -29.68
N ARG A 122 2.23 51.99 -28.84
CA ARG A 122 0.95 52.53 -28.31
C ARG A 122 0.10 51.64 -27.36
N SER A 123 -0.56 52.07 -26.26
CA SER A 123 -0.84 53.35 -25.55
C SER A 123 -2.28 53.92 -25.61
N ARG A 124 -3.11 53.59 -24.60
CA ARG A 124 -4.15 54.42 -23.91
C ARG A 124 -4.82 53.54 -22.82
N ALA A 125 -5.12 53.91 -21.58
CA ALA A 125 -5.21 55.18 -20.82
C ALA A 125 -6.56 55.92 -20.85
N GLN A 126 -7.30 55.83 -19.74
CA GLN A 126 -8.22 56.88 -19.27
C GLN A 126 -8.25 56.95 -17.73
N ARG A 127 -9.23 57.64 -17.12
CA ARG A 127 -9.02 58.42 -15.88
C ARG A 127 -10.32 58.65 -15.07
N LEU A 128 -10.16 59.39 -13.95
CA LEU A 128 -11.16 60.07 -13.10
C LEU A 128 -11.75 59.18 -11.99
N ASP A 129 -12.00 59.64 -10.75
CA ASP A 129 -11.37 60.67 -9.88
C ASP A 129 -11.83 60.37 -8.41
N GLY A 130 -11.50 61.06 -7.31
CA GLY A 130 -10.78 62.33 -7.12
C GLY A 130 -10.30 62.56 -5.67
N ARG A 131 -11.02 63.35 -4.84
CA ARG A 131 -10.52 63.83 -3.51
C ARG A 131 -11.60 64.18 -2.47
N ARG A 132 -11.23 64.05 -1.17
CA ARG A 132 -11.42 64.94 0.02
C ARG A 132 -11.18 64.11 1.30
N GLU A 133 -10.72 64.61 2.46
CA GLU A 133 -10.13 65.90 2.88
C GLU A 133 -9.23 65.64 4.12
N ALA A 134 -8.48 66.63 4.66
CA ALA A 134 -7.57 66.41 5.80
C ALA A 134 -7.42 67.61 6.76
N GLN A 135 -7.49 67.33 8.07
CA GLN A 135 -7.17 68.15 9.26
C GLN A 135 -7.04 67.19 10.45
N GLY A 136 -6.21 67.39 11.48
CA GLY A 136 -5.14 68.36 11.73
C GLY A 136 -4.51 68.09 13.12
N CYS A 137 -3.24 68.49 13.34
CA CYS A 137 -2.57 68.38 14.65
C CYS A 137 -2.49 69.73 15.35
N PRO A 138 -2.37 69.74 16.69
CA PRO A 138 -1.18 70.38 17.29
C PRO A 138 -0.51 69.51 18.36
N ALA A 139 0.72 69.87 18.74
CA ALA A 139 1.54 69.14 19.71
C ALA A 139 1.51 69.75 21.11
N ALA A 140 1.73 68.92 22.14
CA ALA A 140 2.04 69.36 23.50
C ALA A 140 3.09 68.44 24.15
N LEU A 141 3.91 69.00 25.03
CA LEU A 141 5.03 68.33 25.72
C LEU A 141 4.55 67.55 26.97
N PRO A 142 5.26 66.48 27.35
CA PRO A 142 5.43 66.13 28.76
C PRO A 142 6.88 66.25 29.23
N GLY A 143 7.08 66.71 30.47
CA GLY A 143 8.38 66.91 31.10
C GLY A 143 9.02 65.64 31.67
N ARG A 144 10.13 65.82 32.40
CA ARG A 144 10.93 64.74 33.00
C ARG A 144 10.18 64.01 34.13
N ALA A 145 10.03 62.69 34.01
CA ALA A 145 9.86 61.80 35.17
C ALA A 145 10.54 60.43 34.96
N GLN A 146 11.26 59.98 36.00
CA GLN A 146 11.72 58.62 36.33
C GLN A 146 12.02 57.61 35.20
N ARG A 147 13.32 57.43 34.90
CA ARG A 147 13.86 56.24 34.22
C ARG A 147 13.90 55.01 35.14
N ARG A 148 12.86 54.16 35.16
CA ARG A 148 12.97 52.73 35.51
C ARG A 148 12.09 51.89 34.56
N GLY A 149 12.51 50.66 34.22
CA GLY A 149 11.67 49.68 33.51
C GLY A 149 11.83 49.49 31.99
N ARG A 150 12.80 50.11 31.29
CA ARG A 150 12.88 49.99 29.80
C ARG A 150 13.48 48.68 29.24
N HIS A 151 14.22 47.87 30.00
CA HIS A 151 14.77 46.61 29.47
C HIS A 151 13.74 45.47 29.34
N GLY A 152 12.63 45.50 30.10
CA GLY A 152 11.61 44.45 30.07
C GLY A 152 10.72 44.43 28.81
N ARG A 153 10.65 45.53 28.04
CA ARG A 153 9.82 45.60 26.82
C ARG A 153 10.57 45.17 25.55
N ALA A 154 11.88 45.40 25.45
CA ALA A 154 12.66 45.04 24.27
C ALA A 154 12.63 43.52 23.96
N ARG A 155 12.66 42.67 25.00
CA ARG A 155 12.54 41.21 24.84
C ARG A 155 11.16 40.73 24.34
N ARG A 156 10.09 41.53 24.46
CA ARG A 156 8.73 41.12 24.06
C ARG A 156 8.39 41.36 22.58
N GLN A 157 9.21 42.11 21.84
CA GLN A 157 8.94 42.43 20.41
C GLN A 157 9.84 41.72 19.40
N ALA A 158 10.90 41.02 19.83
CA ALA A 158 11.84 40.33 18.94
C ALA A 158 11.38 38.93 18.46
N LEU A 159 10.22 38.46 18.91
CA LEU A 159 9.67 37.13 18.60
C LEU A 159 8.66 37.12 17.44
N ALA A 160 8.37 38.28 16.84
CA ALA A 160 7.28 38.45 15.87
C ALA A 160 7.79 38.71 14.44
N GLY A 161 8.02 37.64 13.68
CA GLY A 161 8.06 37.66 12.22
C GLY A 161 9.46 37.76 11.58
N HIS A 162 9.58 37.06 10.44
CA HIS A 162 10.72 37.02 9.51
C HIS A 162 12.05 36.43 10.03
N VAL A 163 12.56 35.46 9.26
CA VAL A 163 13.89 34.80 9.31
C VAL A 163 14.72 35.09 10.57
N GLN A 164 14.41 34.39 11.66
CA GLN A 164 15.31 34.33 12.81
C GLN A 164 16.59 33.58 12.41
N ASP A 165 17.74 34.18 12.70
CA ASP A 165 19.06 33.55 12.56
C ASP A 165 19.09 32.25 13.40
N PRO A 166 19.39 31.08 12.80
CA PRO A 166 19.42 29.81 13.53
C PRO A 166 20.32 29.85 14.78
N ARG A 167 21.43 30.59 14.72
CA ARG A 167 22.36 30.76 15.85
C ARG A 167 21.71 31.47 17.03
N VAL A 168 20.80 32.41 16.77
CA VAL A 168 20.06 33.13 17.82
C VAL A 168 19.00 32.22 18.45
N VAL A 169 18.35 31.37 17.66
CA VAL A 169 17.40 30.36 18.16
C VAL A 169 18.11 29.33 19.04
N GLU A 170 19.23 28.79 18.56
CA GLU A 170 20.10 27.85 19.27
C GLU A 170 20.63 28.41 20.60
N ASN A 171 21.16 29.64 20.60
CA ASN A 171 21.63 30.28 21.83
C ASN A 171 20.49 30.59 22.82
N VAL A 172 19.28 30.87 22.34
CA VAL A 172 18.09 31.07 23.20
C VAL A 172 17.61 29.74 23.79
N GLU A 173 17.62 28.66 23.03
CA GLU A 173 17.30 27.31 23.52
C GLU A 173 18.35 26.82 24.52
N LEU A 174 19.65 26.97 24.24
CA LEU A 174 20.72 26.62 25.18
C LEU A 174 20.65 27.44 26.48
N ALA A 175 20.39 28.74 26.39
CA ALA A 175 20.21 29.58 27.58
C ALA A 175 18.95 29.22 28.38
N ALA A 176 17.88 28.77 27.70
CA ALA A 176 16.69 28.25 28.35
C ALA A 176 16.94 26.89 29.02
N GLU A 177 17.74 26.00 28.43
CA GLU A 177 18.13 24.72 29.02
C GLU A 177 18.97 24.91 30.29
N TYR A 178 19.97 25.79 30.27
CA TYR A 178 20.69 26.19 31.50
C TYR A 178 19.77 26.88 32.52
N THR A 179 18.78 27.68 32.08
CA THR A 179 17.81 28.28 33.01
C THR A 179 16.96 27.21 33.69
N GLY A 180 16.54 26.18 32.97
CA GLY A 180 15.77 25.06 33.54
C GLY A 180 16.56 24.26 34.58
N TYR A 181 17.87 24.12 34.39
CA TYR A 181 18.74 23.45 35.36
C TYR A 181 18.96 24.24 36.66
N PHE A 182 19.03 25.58 36.59
CA PHE A 182 19.35 26.45 37.74
C PHE A 182 18.15 27.17 38.37
N VAL A 183 16.95 27.11 37.77
CA VAL A 183 15.74 27.76 38.27
C VAL A 183 14.64 26.70 38.47
N PRO A 184 14.12 26.52 39.70
CA PRO A 184 13.12 25.50 39.99
C PRO A 184 11.90 25.58 39.06
N PRO A 185 11.36 24.45 38.55
CA PRO A 185 10.30 24.43 37.55
C PRO A 185 9.06 25.26 37.89
N GLN A 186 8.62 25.26 39.15
CA GLN A 186 7.52 26.13 39.59
C GLN A 186 7.79 27.61 39.28
N SER A 187 9.02 28.10 39.49
CA SER A 187 9.37 29.52 39.33
C SER A 187 9.34 29.98 37.88
N TYR A 188 9.84 29.16 36.93
CA TYR A 188 9.76 29.53 35.51
C TYR A 188 8.36 29.25 34.93
N LEU A 189 7.63 28.26 35.42
CA LEU A 189 6.25 28.01 35.02
C LEU A 189 5.33 29.14 35.48
N ASP A 190 5.40 29.59 36.74
CA ASP A 190 4.59 30.72 37.24
C ASP A 190 4.85 32.01 36.45
N ALA A 191 6.05 32.17 35.87
CA ALA A 191 6.40 33.29 34.99
C ALA A 191 5.97 33.10 33.52
N ALA A 192 5.83 31.86 33.04
CA ALA A 192 5.55 31.52 31.64
C ALA A 192 4.07 31.19 31.35
N MET A 193 3.39 30.49 32.27
CA MET A 193 2.03 29.95 32.09
C MET A 193 1.02 30.96 31.52
N PRO A 194 0.91 32.22 31.99
CA PRO A 194 -0.04 33.17 31.41
C PRO A 194 0.19 33.43 29.91
N SER A 195 1.45 33.44 29.45
CA SER A 195 1.82 33.60 28.03
C SER A 195 1.88 32.29 27.23
N LEU A 196 1.50 31.18 27.87
CA LEU A 196 1.25 29.88 27.26
C LEU A 196 -0.26 29.61 27.15
N GLU A 197 -1.05 30.03 28.14
CA GLU A 197 -2.52 29.92 28.18
C GLU A 197 -3.21 30.94 27.24
N GLU A 198 -2.66 32.16 27.09
CA GLU A 198 -3.17 33.17 26.14
C GLU A 198 -2.91 32.84 24.64
N GLY A 199 -2.33 31.68 24.33
CA GLY A 199 -1.97 31.26 22.96
C GLY A 199 -0.48 31.46 22.66
N PRO A 200 0.34 30.39 22.70
CA PRO A 200 1.79 30.52 22.64
C PRO A 200 2.29 30.72 21.22
N SER A 201 3.44 31.38 21.08
CA SER A 201 4.21 31.32 19.83
C SER A 201 5.04 30.02 19.76
N PRO A 202 5.46 29.56 18.56
CA PRO A 202 6.44 28.48 18.44
C PRO A 202 7.74 28.75 19.20
N GLY A 203 8.11 30.03 19.40
CA GLY A 203 9.24 30.42 20.24
C GLY A 203 8.99 30.23 21.74
N HIS A 204 7.76 30.46 22.23
CA HIS A 204 7.40 30.17 23.63
C HIS A 204 7.48 28.67 23.89
N LEU A 205 6.96 27.85 22.97
CA LEU A 205 7.02 26.38 23.07
C LEU A 205 8.47 25.87 22.98
N LYS A 206 9.31 26.39 22.07
CA LYS A 206 10.74 26.04 22.01
C LYS A 206 11.49 26.37 23.32
N VAL A 207 11.26 27.56 23.89
CA VAL A 207 11.83 27.95 25.19
C VAL A 207 11.32 27.05 26.31
N LEU A 208 10.03 26.70 26.33
CA LEU A 208 9.46 25.75 27.29
C LEU A 208 10.10 24.36 27.15
N ALA A 209 10.20 23.81 25.95
CA ALA A 209 10.83 22.52 25.69
C ALA A 209 12.29 22.48 26.18
N ALA A 210 13.04 23.57 26.00
CA ALA A 210 14.41 23.69 26.49
C ALA A 210 14.47 23.78 28.04
N LEU A 211 13.64 24.63 28.67
CA LEU A 211 13.52 24.71 30.14
C LEU A 211 13.23 23.32 30.75
N LEU A 212 12.23 22.62 30.20
CA LEU A 212 11.84 21.28 30.63
C LEU A 212 12.98 20.27 30.44
N ARG A 213 13.76 20.35 29.35
CA ARG A 213 14.89 19.44 29.06
C ARG A 213 16.03 19.58 30.07
N GLY A 214 16.30 20.81 30.51
CA GLY A 214 17.39 21.10 31.44
C GLY A 214 17.05 20.85 32.90
N SER A 215 15.78 20.77 33.26
CA SER A 215 15.34 20.67 34.65
C SER A 215 15.67 19.32 35.29
N PRO A 216 16.03 19.28 36.59
CA PRO A 216 16.19 18.02 37.31
C PRO A 216 14.84 17.33 37.51
N ARG A 217 14.81 16.01 37.32
CA ARG A 217 13.59 15.17 37.42
C ARG A 217 12.85 15.39 38.74
N GLU A 218 13.58 15.41 39.86
CA GLU A 218 13.04 15.54 41.21
C GLU A 218 12.25 16.85 41.44
N GLU A 219 12.63 17.95 40.77
CA GLU A 219 11.91 19.23 40.87
C GLU A 219 10.84 19.40 39.77
N LEU A 220 10.92 18.66 38.67
CA LEU A 220 9.96 18.72 37.57
C LEU A 220 8.77 17.77 37.78
N GLN A 221 8.96 16.62 38.41
CA GLN A 221 7.92 15.64 38.73
C GLN A 221 6.70 16.29 39.45
N PRO A 222 6.86 17.18 40.46
CA PRO A 222 5.73 17.85 41.12
C PRO A 222 5.00 18.90 40.26
N GLN A 223 5.47 19.19 39.05
CA GLN A 223 4.80 20.09 38.09
C GLN A 223 4.36 19.36 36.80
N LEU A 224 4.62 18.05 36.70
CA LEU A 224 4.39 17.26 35.48
C LEU A 224 2.94 17.30 35.02
N GLU A 225 1.99 17.05 35.93
CA GLU A 225 0.54 17.10 35.67
C GLU A 225 0.09 18.48 35.15
N ARG A 226 0.64 19.57 35.72
CA ARG A 226 0.33 20.95 35.33
C ARG A 226 0.78 21.24 33.89
N VAL A 227 1.98 20.80 33.51
CA VAL A 227 2.53 21.02 32.17
C VAL A 227 1.89 20.08 31.14
N ALA A 228 1.65 18.82 31.50
CA ALA A 228 0.96 17.86 30.64
C ALA A 228 -0.47 18.33 30.33
N ARG A 229 -1.26 18.69 31.35
CA ARG A 229 -2.61 19.24 31.20
C ARG A 229 -2.65 20.47 30.31
N LEU A 230 -1.70 21.40 30.45
CA LEU A 230 -1.57 22.52 29.51
C LEU A 230 -1.35 22.01 28.08
N LEU A 231 -0.34 21.17 27.87
CA LEU A 231 0.02 20.65 26.55
C LEU A 231 -1.08 19.81 25.88
N GLY A 232 -2.02 19.24 26.65
CA GLY A 232 -3.18 18.49 26.18
C GLY A 232 -4.41 19.33 25.83
N GLN A 233 -4.46 20.63 26.19
CA GLN A 233 -5.65 21.47 25.97
C GLN A 233 -6.00 21.63 24.49
N SER A 234 -7.27 21.34 24.13
CA SER A 234 -7.77 21.34 22.75
C SER A 234 -7.43 22.62 21.96
N HIS A 235 -7.49 23.79 22.58
CA HIS A 235 -7.21 25.06 21.90
C HIS A 235 -5.72 25.28 21.57
N LEU A 236 -4.80 24.59 22.26
CA LEU A 236 -3.38 24.55 21.93
C LEU A 236 -3.08 23.44 20.92
N CYS A 237 -3.66 22.25 21.13
CA CYS A 237 -3.37 21.08 20.30
C CYS A 237 -3.90 21.19 18.87
N ARG A 238 -5.09 21.77 18.64
CA ARG A 238 -5.79 21.87 17.33
C ARG A 238 -5.09 22.77 16.28
N SER A 239 -3.80 23.11 16.47
CA SER A 239 -3.00 23.99 15.59
C SER A 239 -2.46 23.27 14.36
N ARG A 240 -2.78 23.75 13.14
CA ARG A 240 -2.34 23.18 11.84
C ARG A 240 -1.08 23.85 11.26
N LYS A 241 -0.13 24.25 12.11
CA LYS A 241 1.11 24.93 11.70
C LYS A 241 2.32 24.06 12.07
N PRO A 242 3.01 23.41 11.12
CA PRO A 242 4.06 22.42 11.45
C PRO A 242 5.16 22.92 12.41
N ARG A 243 5.59 24.19 12.30
CA ARG A 243 6.56 24.80 13.23
C ARG A 243 6.05 24.93 14.67
N TYR A 244 4.74 25.08 14.87
CA TYR A 244 4.09 25.08 16.17
C TYR A 244 3.95 23.65 16.69
N GLN A 245 3.44 22.74 15.84
CA GLN A 245 3.19 21.33 16.18
C GLN A 245 4.48 20.62 16.62
N LEU A 246 5.57 20.80 15.86
CA LEU A 246 6.90 20.30 16.24
C LEU A 246 7.37 20.86 17.59
N ALA A 247 7.15 22.15 17.86
CA ALA A 247 7.55 22.77 19.12
C ALA A 247 6.71 22.29 20.32
N LEU A 248 5.42 21.99 20.13
CA LEU A 248 4.55 21.39 21.14
C LEU A 248 4.99 19.94 21.43
N LEU A 249 5.22 19.15 20.38
CA LEU A 249 5.73 17.78 20.50
C LEU A 249 7.15 17.74 21.11
N ASP A 250 7.99 18.76 20.88
CA ASP A 250 9.28 18.91 21.57
C ASP A 250 9.10 19.17 23.07
N CYS A 251 8.04 19.85 23.54
CA CYS A 251 7.71 19.93 24.97
C CYS A 251 7.37 18.53 25.53
N CYS A 252 6.47 17.80 24.88
CA CYS A 252 6.08 16.44 25.28
C CYS A 252 7.29 15.49 25.32
N ARG A 253 8.16 15.52 24.30
CA ARG A 253 9.40 14.74 24.26
C ARG A 253 10.38 15.13 25.38
N SER A 254 10.39 16.39 25.80
CA SER A 254 11.26 16.88 26.87
C SER A 254 10.78 16.42 28.24
N LEU A 255 9.45 16.43 28.49
CA LEU A 255 8.85 15.82 29.68
C LEU A 255 9.19 14.32 29.77
N LEU A 256 8.90 13.56 28.72
CA LEU A 256 9.13 12.11 28.69
C LEU A 256 10.61 11.74 28.88
N ARG A 257 11.54 12.50 28.29
CA ARG A 257 12.99 12.28 28.48
C ARG A 257 13.47 12.51 29.92
N VAL A 258 12.87 13.45 30.64
CA VAL A 258 13.32 13.87 31.99
C VAL A 258 12.57 13.10 33.09
N CYS A 259 11.24 13.08 33.01
CA CYS A 259 10.36 12.47 34.00
C CYS A 259 10.15 10.96 33.78
N ARG A 260 10.34 10.45 32.55
CA ARG A 260 10.29 9.02 32.21
C ARG A 260 9.01 8.35 32.73
N GLU A 261 9.12 7.28 33.51
CA GLU A 261 8.01 6.53 34.09
C GLU A 261 7.05 7.36 34.97
N ASP A 262 7.47 8.53 35.48
CA ASP A 262 6.54 9.46 36.15
C ASP A 262 5.43 9.96 35.20
N CYS A 263 5.68 9.98 33.88
CA CYS A 263 4.73 10.45 32.88
C CYS A 263 3.49 9.58 32.77
N ALA A 264 3.50 8.34 33.28
CA ALA A 264 2.32 7.49 33.31
C ALA A 264 1.13 8.16 34.06
N ALA A 265 1.42 8.90 35.13
CA ALA A 265 0.40 9.65 35.89
C ALA A 265 -0.23 10.82 35.09
N SER A 266 0.34 11.21 33.96
CA SER A 266 -0.19 12.23 33.04
C SER A 266 -0.32 11.72 31.60
N GLY A 267 -0.35 10.39 31.43
CA GLY A 267 -0.41 9.71 30.13
C GLY A 267 -1.57 10.17 29.25
N PRO A 268 -2.81 10.32 29.76
CA PRO A 268 -3.95 10.78 28.95
C PRO A 268 -3.76 12.18 28.34
N ASP A 269 -3.23 13.15 29.10
CA ASP A 269 -2.97 14.51 28.60
C ASP A 269 -1.85 14.52 27.55
N LEU A 270 -0.78 13.77 27.78
CA LEU A 270 0.33 13.62 26.82
C LEU A 270 -0.08 12.86 25.56
N PHE A 271 -0.92 11.84 25.69
CA PHE A 271 -1.51 11.11 24.57
C PHE A 271 -2.38 12.04 23.73
N ALA A 272 -3.28 12.80 24.37
CA ALA A 272 -4.11 13.79 23.67
C ALA A 272 -3.23 14.81 22.94
N ALA A 273 -2.24 15.41 23.60
CA ALA A 273 -1.30 16.34 22.99
C ALA A 273 -0.66 15.76 21.71
N CYS A 274 -0.14 14.53 21.76
CA CYS A 274 0.56 13.93 20.63
C CYS A 274 -0.37 13.45 19.51
N PHE A 275 -1.46 12.77 19.86
CA PHE A 275 -2.40 12.18 18.91
C PHE A 275 -3.25 13.25 18.18
N VAL A 276 -3.59 14.36 18.86
CA VAL A 276 -4.20 15.55 18.22
C VAL A 276 -3.25 16.18 17.19
N ASN A 277 -1.96 16.29 17.52
CA ASN A 277 -0.96 16.87 16.62
C ASN A 277 -0.67 15.95 15.41
N LEU A 278 -0.73 14.63 15.59
CA LEU A 278 -0.70 13.63 14.51
C LEU A 278 -1.90 13.81 13.56
N ALA A 279 -3.12 13.88 14.11
CA ALA A 279 -4.34 14.10 13.31
C ALA A 279 -4.34 15.44 12.56
N SER A 280 -3.80 16.50 13.16
CA SER A 280 -3.68 17.81 12.53
C SER A 280 -2.40 18.01 11.70
N ALA A 281 -1.58 16.97 11.48
CA ALA A 281 -0.29 17.09 10.78
C ALA A 281 -0.43 17.51 9.30
N GLY A 282 -1.57 17.24 8.67
CA GLY A 282 -1.88 17.66 7.30
C GLY A 282 -0.94 17.08 6.23
N GLY A 283 -0.28 15.95 6.51
CA GLY A 283 0.73 15.33 5.65
C GLY A 283 2.16 15.87 5.81
N ASP A 284 2.45 16.72 6.80
CA ASP A 284 3.85 17.04 7.13
C ASP A 284 4.50 15.85 7.83
N VAL A 285 5.20 15.04 7.03
CA VAL A 285 5.91 13.80 7.44
C VAL A 285 6.76 14.00 8.70
N ARG A 286 7.29 15.20 8.96
CA ARG A 286 8.10 15.48 10.16
C ARG A 286 7.25 15.60 11.42
N VAL A 287 6.07 16.21 11.31
CA VAL A 287 5.10 16.29 12.41
C VAL A 287 4.59 14.89 12.73
N GLU A 288 4.21 14.11 11.71
CA GLU A 288 3.74 12.75 11.93
C GLU A 288 4.84 11.85 12.53
N ALA A 289 6.06 11.88 11.98
CA ALA A 289 7.18 11.10 12.48
C ALA A 289 7.51 11.45 13.94
N ARG A 290 7.53 12.73 14.30
CA ARG A 290 7.75 13.19 15.68
C ARG A 290 6.58 12.84 16.60
N ALA A 291 5.34 12.89 16.14
CA ALA A 291 4.20 12.46 16.95
C ALA A 291 4.25 10.94 17.23
N ARG A 292 4.54 10.11 16.21
CA ARG A 292 4.75 8.66 16.37
C ARG A 292 5.99 8.33 17.23
N GLU A 293 7.07 9.13 17.14
CA GLU A 293 8.25 9.03 18.03
C GLU A 293 7.83 9.22 19.50
N VAL A 294 7.11 10.30 19.81
CA VAL A 294 6.71 10.63 21.19
C VAL A 294 5.63 9.70 21.73
N LEU A 295 4.70 9.21 20.90
CA LEU A 295 3.71 8.20 21.29
C LEU A 295 4.36 6.86 21.68
N ARG A 296 5.44 6.44 21.00
CA ARG A 296 6.24 5.27 21.43
C ARG A 296 6.93 5.52 22.77
N SER A 297 7.60 6.67 22.92
CA SER A 297 8.22 7.03 24.20
C SER A 297 7.22 7.15 25.35
N LEU A 298 5.95 7.47 25.07
CA LEU A 298 4.86 7.44 26.06
C LEU A 298 4.44 6.01 26.41
N ALA A 299 4.31 5.11 25.43
CA ALA A 299 4.03 3.70 25.69
C ALA A 299 5.15 3.05 26.52
N GLU A 300 6.41 3.29 26.15
CA GLU A 300 7.61 2.88 26.89
C GLU A 300 7.60 3.42 28.34
N ALA A 301 7.20 4.68 28.55
CA ALA A 301 7.10 5.29 29.87
C ALA A 301 5.91 4.75 30.71
N GLU A 302 4.82 4.31 30.08
CA GLU A 302 3.73 3.58 30.74
C GLU A 302 4.05 2.09 30.97
N GLY A 303 5.16 1.57 30.44
CA GLY A 303 5.52 0.15 30.53
C GLY A 303 4.70 -0.77 29.60
N ARG A 304 4.25 -0.24 28.45
CA ARG A 304 3.36 -0.91 27.49
C ARG A 304 3.93 -0.85 26.07
N ASP A 305 3.35 -1.64 25.17
CA ASP A 305 3.54 -1.44 23.74
C ASP A 305 2.55 -0.39 23.17
N LEU A 306 2.84 0.11 21.97
CA LEU A 306 2.01 1.14 21.33
C LEU A 306 0.58 0.65 20.98
N PRO A 307 0.36 -0.59 20.47
CA PRO A 307 -0.96 -1.19 20.36
C PRO A 307 -1.79 -1.16 21.66
N SER A 308 -1.27 -1.62 22.80
CA SER A 308 -2.04 -1.60 24.06
C SER A 308 -2.33 -0.18 24.55
N LEU A 309 -1.38 0.76 24.35
CA LEU A 309 -1.65 2.18 24.62
C LEU A 309 -2.79 2.72 23.74
N TYR A 310 -2.87 2.30 22.48
CA TYR A 310 -3.99 2.67 21.62
C TYR A 310 -5.31 2.03 22.08
N GLU A 311 -5.35 0.73 22.41
CA GLU A 311 -6.57 0.09 22.94
C GLU A 311 -7.09 0.83 24.19
N GLU A 312 -6.24 1.12 25.19
CA GLU A 312 -6.67 1.79 26.43
C GLU A 312 -7.07 3.27 26.24
N ARG A 313 -6.58 3.96 25.20
CA ARG A 313 -6.82 5.41 25.00
C ARG A 313 -7.93 5.70 23.99
N LEU A 314 -8.15 4.85 22.98
CA LEU A 314 -9.08 5.15 21.88
C LEU A 314 -10.55 5.11 22.29
N GLU A 315 -10.96 4.36 23.32
CA GLU A 315 -12.35 4.37 23.80
C GLU A 315 -12.81 5.77 24.21
N SER A 316 -11.96 6.48 24.96
CA SER A 316 -12.23 7.85 25.40
C SER A 316 -12.29 8.82 24.22
N VAL A 317 -11.35 8.71 23.28
CA VAL A 317 -11.30 9.53 22.07
C VAL A 317 -12.56 9.32 21.21
N LEU A 318 -12.86 8.09 20.83
CA LEU A 318 -14.03 7.74 20.01
C LEU A 318 -15.35 8.08 20.73
N GLY A 319 -15.44 7.86 22.04
CA GLY A 319 -16.59 8.22 22.85
C GLY A 319 -16.82 9.74 22.95
N SER A 320 -15.74 10.54 22.96
CA SER A 320 -15.83 12.01 22.90
C SER A 320 -16.26 12.52 21.51
N LEU A 321 -15.90 11.81 20.44
CA LEU A 321 -16.28 12.14 19.06
C LEU A 321 -17.75 11.79 18.78
N GLU A 322 -18.21 10.63 19.22
CA GLU A 322 -19.59 10.14 19.05
C GLU A 322 -20.61 11.02 19.79
N ARG A 323 -20.23 11.54 20.97
CA ARG A 323 -21.10 12.27 21.91
C ARG A 323 -20.72 13.73 22.10
N SER A 324 -19.94 14.29 21.19
CA SER A 324 -19.50 15.69 21.26
C SER A 324 -20.70 16.64 21.38
N SER A 325 -20.66 17.57 22.32
CA SER A 325 -21.63 18.65 22.43
C SER A 325 -21.22 19.90 21.64
N GLU A 326 -19.98 19.97 21.12
CA GLU A 326 -19.47 21.10 20.33
C GLU A 326 -19.92 21.04 18.86
N GLN A 327 -19.87 19.85 18.24
CA GLN A 327 -20.31 19.58 16.85
C GLN A 327 -20.79 18.13 16.75
N GLN A 328 -22.00 17.89 16.23
CA GLN A 328 -22.45 16.53 15.96
C GLN A 328 -21.72 15.95 14.74
N PRO A 329 -21.56 14.62 14.64
CA PRO A 329 -20.98 13.98 13.45
C PRO A 329 -21.63 14.39 12.11
N GLU A 330 -22.94 14.63 12.08
CA GLU A 330 -23.64 15.13 10.89
C GLU A 330 -23.24 16.56 10.46
N ASP A 331 -22.74 17.40 11.40
CA ASP A 331 -22.27 18.77 11.16
C ASP A 331 -20.81 18.84 10.65
N TRP A 332 -20.11 17.70 10.62
CA TRP A 332 -18.69 17.67 10.28
C TRP A 332 -18.43 18.00 8.80
N SER A 333 -17.20 18.42 8.52
CA SER A 333 -16.65 18.59 7.17
C SER A 333 -15.28 17.93 7.07
N ILE A 334 -14.71 17.81 5.85
CA ILE A 334 -13.29 17.45 5.67
C ILE A 334 -12.36 18.39 6.47
N GLY A 335 -12.80 19.64 6.70
CA GLY A 335 -12.06 20.64 7.47
C GLY A 335 -12.22 20.53 8.99
N SER A 336 -13.19 19.77 9.52
CA SER A 336 -13.44 19.63 10.96
C SER A 336 -12.28 18.89 11.64
N TYR A 337 -11.98 19.26 12.89
CA TYR A 337 -10.89 18.62 13.62
C TYR A 337 -11.26 17.19 14.04
N GLU A 338 -12.54 17.00 14.32
CA GLU A 338 -13.19 15.80 14.81
C GLU A 338 -13.13 14.67 13.77
N PHE A 339 -13.38 15.00 12.49
CA PHE A 339 -13.18 14.08 11.37
C PHE A 339 -11.71 13.68 11.20
N LEU A 340 -10.76 14.61 11.28
CA LEU A 340 -9.34 14.29 11.19
C LEU A 340 -8.88 13.36 12.32
N LEU A 341 -9.41 13.57 13.53
CA LEU A 341 -9.13 12.70 14.68
C LEU A 341 -9.73 11.30 14.49
N PHE A 342 -10.98 11.21 14.06
CA PHE A 342 -11.64 9.94 13.70
C PHE A 342 -10.87 9.18 12.62
N GLN A 343 -10.49 9.87 11.53
CA GLN A 343 -9.66 9.30 10.46
C GLN A 343 -8.30 8.79 10.97
N THR A 344 -7.73 9.44 11.98
CA THR A 344 -6.44 9.07 12.57
C THR A 344 -6.58 7.85 13.48
N CYS A 345 -7.66 7.74 14.26
CA CYS A 345 -7.99 6.52 15.02
C CYS A 345 -8.00 5.29 14.11
N LEU A 346 -8.74 5.34 13.00
CA LEU A 346 -8.90 4.17 12.12
C LEU A 346 -7.65 3.85 11.29
N ARG A 347 -6.76 4.84 11.03
CA ARG A 347 -5.56 4.64 10.19
C ARG A 347 -4.27 4.32 10.96
N GLU A 348 -4.08 4.90 12.14
CA GLU A 348 -2.87 4.70 12.95
C GLU A 348 -3.01 3.54 13.94
N ALA A 349 -4.26 3.17 14.27
CA ALA A 349 -4.57 2.16 15.27
C ALA A 349 -5.78 1.27 14.88
N PRO A 350 -5.83 0.70 13.66
CA PRO A 350 -6.99 -0.05 13.15
C PRO A 350 -7.48 -1.13 14.13
N GLY A 351 -6.60 -2.05 14.54
CA GLY A 351 -6.93 -3.13 15.48
C GLY A 351 -7.50 -2.67 16.82
N ALA A 352 -7.05 -1.51 17.33
CA ALA A 352 -7.62 -0.92 18.53
C ALA A 352 -9.03 -0.34 18.27
N SER A 353 -9.24 0.35 17.14
CA SER A 353 -10.57 0.81 16.75
C SER A 353 -11.55 -0.33 16.43
N HIS A 354 -11.07 -1.49 15.96
CA HIS A 354 -11.86 -2.72 15.77
C HIS A 354 -12.42 -3.28 17.10
N ARG A 355 -11.88 -2.89 18.26
CA ARG A 355 -12.46 -3.21 19.59
C ARG A 355 -13.69 -2.36 19.94
N TYR A 356 -13.93 -1.26 19.22
CA TYR A 356 -14.96 -0.26 19.54
C TYR A 356 -15.99 -0.03 18.41
N PRO A 357 -16.52 -1.07 17.74
CA PRO A 357 -17.47 -0.90 16.64
C PRO A 357 -18.75 -0.15 17.04
N GLN A 358 -19.16 -0.25 18.32
CA GLN A 358 -20.28 0.50 18.90
C GLN A 358 -20.05 2.02 18.97
N LEU A 359 -18.81 2.49 18.84
CA LEU A 359 -18.47 3.92 18.75
C LEU A 359 -18.14 4.33 17.31
N VAL A 360 -17.49 3.44 16.55
CA VAL A 360 -17.09 3.70 15.16
C VAL A 360 -18.30 3.70 14.20
N ARG A 361 -19.24 2.75 14.35
CA ARG A 361 -20.38 2.60 13.44
C ARG A 361 -21.35 3.79 13.48
N PRO A 362 -21.76 4.33 14.65
CA PRO A 362 -22.63 5.51 14.70
C PRO A 362 -22.01 6.76 14.07
N ILE A 363 -20.69 6.93 14.15
CA ILE A 363 -20.00 8.05 13.49
C ILE A 363 -20.11 7.91 11.96
N PHE A 364 -19.92 6.72 11.40
CA PHE A 364 -20.21 6.47 9.98
C PHE A 364 -21.70 6.72 9.66
N GLU A 365 -22.63 6.05 10.36
CA GLU A 365 -24.09 6.18 10.17
C GLU A 365 -24.62 7.63 10.22
N ARG A 366 -23.97 8.52 10.98
CA ARG A 366 -24.33 9.95 11.07
C ARG A 366 -23.63 10.81 10.02
N THR A 367 -22.34 10.58 9.76
CA THR A 367 -21.58 11.35 8.74
C THR A 367 -21.90 10.95 7.29
N THR A 368 -22.54 9.80 7.05
CA THR A 368 -22.96 9.37 5.71
C THR A 368 -24.40 9.77 5.32
N ARG A 369 -25.12 10.50 6.18
CA ARG A 369 -26.52 10.89 5.95
C ARG A 369 -26.70 11.87 4.79
N GLU A 370 -27.93 12.00 4.30
CA GLU A 370 -28.26 12.86 3.16
C GLU A 370 -27.96 14.35 3.41
N GLU A 371 -28.09 14.80 4.65
CA GLU A 371 -27.87 16.17 5.09
C GLU A 371 -26.38 16.52 5.23
N SER A 372 -25.51 15.54 5.46
CA SER A 372 -24.09 15.74 5.75
C SER A 372 -23.27 16.15 4.53
N ASP A 373 -22.15 16.85 4.76
CA ASP A 373 -21.29 17.38 3.69
C ASP A 373 -20.94 16.30 2.65
N GLN A 374 -21.20 16.62 1.39
CA GLN A 374 -21.03 15.69 0.27
C GLN A 374 -19.56 15.30 0.06
N GLN A 375 -18.61 16.18 0.38
CA GLN A 375 -17.19 15.84 0.26
C GLN A 375 -16.76 14.92 1.42
N LEU A 376 -17.19 15.22 2.65
CA LEU A 376 -16.99 14.34 3.81
C LEU A 376 -17.58 12.96 3.58
N ARG A 377 -18.81 12.83 3.06
CA ARG A 377 -19.43 11.54 2.74
C ARG A 377 -18.55 10.67 1.87
N LEU A 378 -18.08 11.21 0.75
CA LEU A 378 -17.16 10.49 -0.15
C LEU A 378 -15.87 10.06 0.55
N ARG A 379 -15.33 10.88 1.46
CA ARG A 379 -14.16 10.51 2.28
C ARG A 379 -14.47 9.44 3.33
N GLN A 380 -15.66 9.45 3.93
CA GLN A 380 -16.09 8.43 4.90
C GLN A 380 -16.30 7.07 4.24
N TYR A 381 -16.84 7.00 3.02
CA TYR A 381 -16.90 5.73 2.29
C TYR A 381 -15.51 5.20 1.92
N ILE A 382 -14.60 6.04 1.42
CA ILE A 382 -13.20 5.64 1.16
C ILE A 382 -12.52 5.14 2.44
N LEU A 383 -12.75 5.80 3.58
CA LEU A 383 -12.22 5.41 4.89
C LEU A 383 -12.83 4.08 5.38
N LEU A 384 -14.14 3.89 5.23
CA LEU A 384 -14.84 2.66 5.61
C LEU A 384 -14.34 1.45 4.81
N SER A 385 -14.18 1.57 3.49
CA SER A 385 -13.60 0.52 2.64
C SER A 385 -12.20 0.14 3.11
N SER A 386 -11.34 1.14 3.40
CA SER A 386 -9.99 0.90 3.93
C SER A 386 -10.00 0.25 5.32
N TYR A 387 -10.90 0.69 6.20
CA TYR A 387 -11.05 0.18 7.57
C TYR A 387 -11.56 -1.26 7.63
N LEU A 388 -12.43 -1.64 6.69
CA LEU A 388 -12.87 -3.02 6.48
C LEU A 388 -11.68 -3.88 6.01
N GLN A 389 -10.95 -3.48 4.97
CA GLN A 389 -9.79 -4.23 4.47
C GLN A 389 -8.68 -4.42 5.52
N GLN A 390 -8.58 -3.53 6.51
CA GLN A 390 -7.62 -3.62 7.61
C GLN A 390 -8.09 -4.49 8.79
N TRP A 391 -9.31 -5.03 8.79
CA TRP A 391 -9.78 -5.94 9.84
C TRP A 391 -9.02 -7.27 9.72
N SER A 392 -8.16 -7.55 10.70
CA SER A 392 -7.24 -8.69 10.67
C SER A 392 -7.97 -10.04 10.72
N THR A 393 -7.31 -11.06 10.19
CA THR A 393 -7.73 -12.46 10.19
C THR A 393 -6.75 -13.38 10.93
N GLU A 394 -5.58 -12.89 11.37
CA GLU A 394 -4.49 -13.71 11.90
C GLU A 394 -3.78 -13.03 13.11
N SER A 395 -3.36 -13.85 14.09
CA SER A 395 -2.47 -13.47 15.20
C SER A 395 -1.71 -14.71 15.71
N ASN A 396 -0.38 -14.77 15.53
CA ASN A 396 0.45 -15.92 15.92
C ASN A 396 0.66 -15.99 17.45
N GLU A 397 -0.31 -16.52 18.19
CA GLU A 397 -0.28 -16.66 19.65
C GLU A 397 -0.77 -18.06 20.09
N GLU A 398 -0.88 -18.32 21.40
CA GLU A 398 -1.21 -19.67 21.90
C GLU A 398 -2.67 -20.07 21.62
N GLU A 399 -2.87 -21.26 21.03
CA GLU A 399 -4.10 -21.74 20.36
C GLU A 399 -5.41 -21.49 21.12
N LYS A 400 -5.40 -21.54 22.46
CA LYS A 400 -6.60 -21.37 23.29
C LYS A 400 -6.97 -19.92 23.57
N GLU A 401 -5.99 -19.08 23.89
CA GLU A 401 -6.23 -17.65 24.07
C GLU A 401 -6.45 -16.95 22.72
N GLU A 402 -5.88 -17.50 21.64
CA GLU A 402 -6.24 -17.13 20.27
C GLU A 402 -7.73 -17.44 19.98
N GLU A 403 -8.22 -18.65 20.29
CA GLU A 403 -9.60 -19.04 19.95
C GLU A 403 -10.67 -18.17 20.64
N GLU A 404 -10.55 -17.86 21.94
CA GLU A 404 -11.50 -16.97 22.60
C GLU A 404 -11.46 -15.54 22.04
N ARG A 405 -10.26 -15.02 21.74
CA ARG A 405 -10.10 -13.69 21.11
C ARG A 405 -10.64 -13.65 19.68
N ARG A 406 -10.40 -14.70 18.90
CA ARG A 406 -10.92 -14.89 17.52
C ARG A 406 -12.44 -14.94 17.51
N LYS A 407 -13.06 -15.66 18.45
CA LYS A 407 -14.52 -15.67 18.61
C LYS A 407 -15.08 -14.29 18.98
N LYS A 408 -14.45 -13.60 19.93
CA LYS A 408 -14.84 -12.24 20.32
C LYS A 408 -14.69 -11.23 19.17
N ASP A 409 -13.64 -11.35 18.37
CA ASP A 409 -13.44 -10.55 17.16
C ASP A 409 -14.51 -10.86 16.09
N GLU A 410 -14.87 -12.12 15.87
CA GLU A 410 -16.00 -12.48 15.00
C GLU A 410 -17.31 -11.85 15.49
N GLU A 411 -17.64 -11.92 16.78
CA GLU A 411 -18.83 -11.27 17.33
C GLU A 411 -18.84 -9.73 17.11
N LEU A 412 -17.68 -9.07 17.20
CA LEU A 412 -17.52 -7.63 16.93
C LEU A 412 -17.62 -7.31 15.43
N PHE A 413 -16.95 -8.07 14.57
CA PHE A 413 -17.00 -7.93 13.11
C PHE A 413 -18.41 -8.17 12.57
N VAL A 414 -19.09 -9.21 13.04
CA VAL A 414 -20.50 -9.54 12.72
C VAL A 414 -21.45 -8.41 13.13
N ALA A 415 -21.26 -7.81 14.31
CA ALA A 415 -22.08 -6.69 14.80
C ALA A 415 -21.77 -5.34 14.10
N PHE A 416 -20.56 -5.15 13.59
CA PHE A 416 -20.20 -4.01 12.77
C PHE A 416 -20.73 -4.14 11.35
N SER A 417 -20.37 -5.23 10.66
CA SER A 417 -20.64 -5.48 9.24
C SER A 417 -22.13 -5.47 8.91
N SER A 418 -23.00 -6.11 9.70
CA SER A 418 -24.43 -6.14 9.39
C SER A 418 -25.06 -4.74 9.45
N GLY A 419 -24.73 -3.96 10.48
CA GLY A 419 -25.21 -2.58 10.63
C GLY A 419 -24.58 -1.61 9.63
N ALA A 420 -23.30 -1.78 9.30
CA ALA A 420 -22.61 -0.97 8.29
C ALA A 420 -23.17 -1.26 6.89
N LEU A 421 -23.47 -2.52 6.57
CA LEU A 421 -24.12 -2.87 5.31
C LEU A 421 -25.50 -2.21 5.21
N GLU A 422 -26.38 -2.43 6.19
CA GLU A 422 -27.76 -1.93 6.15
C GLU A 422 -27.87 -0.39 6.25
N ASN A 423 -27.19 0.23 7.22
CA ASN A 423 -27.38 1.65 7.54
C ASN A 423 -26.46 2.62 6.77
N VAL A 424 -25.35 2.13 6.19
CA VAL A 424 -24.33 2.99 5.56
C VAL A 424 -24.11 2.65 4.09
N VAL A 425 -23.85 1.37 3.78
CA VAL A 425 -23.49 0.94 2.43
C VAL A 425 -24.71 0.89 1.52
N LEU A 426 -25.78 0.16 1.87
CA LEU A 426 -26.97 0.03 1.01
C LEU A 426 -27.66 1.37 0.75
N VAL A 427 -27.77 2.22 1.78
CA VAL A 427 -28.26 3.61 1.66
C VAL A 427 -27.39 4.43 0.69
N GLY A 428 -26.08 4.23 0.73
CA GLY A 428 -25.13 4.90 -0.16
C GLY A 428 -25.13 4.40 -1.62
N LEU A 429 -25.80 3.27 -1.92
CA LEU A 429 -25.92 2.70 -3.27
C LEU A 429 -27.15 3.22 -4.04
N GLU A 430 -28.07 3.93 -3.39
CA GLU A 430 -29.25 4.48 -4.05
C GLU A 430 -28.89 5.39 -5.23
N TRP A 431 -29.49 5.13 -6.40
CA TRP A 431 -29.22 5.94 -7.59
C TRP A 431 -29.77 7.36 -7.44
N ARG A 432 -28.90 8.33 -7.70
CA ARG A 432 -29.14 9.77 -7.59
C ARG A 432 -28.36 10.49 -8.69
N ALA A 433 -28.99 11.47 -9.35
CA ALA A 433 -28.40 12.15 -10.49
C ALA A 433 -27.18 13.02 -10.12
N GLY A 434 -26.17 13.01 -10.98
CA GLY A 434 -25.02 13.93 -10.94
C GLY A 434 -23.71 13.31 -10.43
N ARG A 435 -22.60 13.94 -10.84
CA ARG A 435 -21.22 13.40 -10.69
C ARG A 435 -20.75 13.16 -9.26
N ALA A 436 -21.27 13.90 -8.27
CA ALA A 436 -20.87 13.73 -6.89
C ALA A 436 -21.62 12.56 -6.19
N PRO A 437 -22.95 12.42 -6.33
CA PRO A 437 -23.64 11.18 -5.96
C PRO A 437 -23.14 9.93 -6.71
N GLU A 438 -22.79 10.05 -7.99
CA GLU A 438 -22.13 9.01 -8.81
C GLU A 438 -20.78 8.58 -8.19
N ALA A 439 -19.89 9.53 -7.88
CA ALA A 439 -18.63 9.24 -7.19
C ALA A 439 -18.84 8.63 -5.80
N THR A 440 -19.88 9.04 -5.07
CA THR A 440 -20.29 8.40 -3.81
C THR A 440 -20.69 6.95 -4.04
N ARG A 441 -21.57 6.62 -5.00
CA ARG A 441 -21.93 5.21 -5.32
C ARG A 441 -20.70 4.37 -5.67
N SER A 442 -19.79 4.88 -6.49
CA SER A 442 -18.52 4.21 -6.80
C SER A 442 -17.67 3.93 -5.54
N ALA A 443 -17.74 4.75 -4.50
CA ALA A 443 -17.07 4.50 -3.22
C ALA A 443 -17.85 3.53 -2.31
N CYS A 444 -19.18 3.62 -2.27
CA CYS A 444 -20.06 2.69 -1.55
C CYS A 444 -19.92 1.25 -2.07
N LEU A 445 -19.80 1.07 -3.38
CA LEU A 445 -19.51 -0.22 -4.00
C LEU A 445 -18.13 -0.77 -3.58
N GLY A 446 -17.13 0.12 -3.39
CA GLY A 446 -15.84 -0.24 -2.80
C GLY A 446 -15.94 -0.68 -1.33
N CYS A 447 -16.88 -0.12 -0.55
CA CYS A 447 -17.20 -0.65 0.79
C CYS A 447 -17.86 -2.03 0.73
N LEU A 448 -18.77 -2.24 -0.22
CA LEU A 448 -19.45 -3.53 -0.38
C LEU A 448 -18.48 -4.64 -0.80
N CYS A 449 -17.61 -4.38 -1.78
CA CYS A 449 -16.56 -5.33 -2.18
C CYS A 449 -15.64 -5.66 -1.00
N ALA A 450 -15.13 -4.64 -0.30
CA ALA A 450 -14.28 -4.83 0.87
C ALA A 450 -14.96 -5.65 1.99
N LEU A 451 -16.25 -5.41 2.26
CA LEU A 451 -17.02 -6.15 3.25
C LEU A 451 -17.16 -7.62 2.85
N LEU A 452 -17.54 -7.90 1.59
CA LEU A 452 -17.72 -9.26 1.10
C LEU A 452 -16.39 -10.03 1.02
N GLU A 453 -15.30 -9.37 0.60
CA GLU A 453 -13.95 -9.95 0.62
C GLU A 453 -13.52 -10.33 2.04
N ARG A 454 -13.72 -9.44 3.04
CA ARG A 454 -13.46 -9.77 4.46
C ARG A 454 -14.31 -10.92 4.99
N VAL A 455 -15.58 -11.02 4.60
CA VAL A 455 -16.44 -12.16 4.98
C VAL A 455 -15.91 -13.46 4.36
N LEU A 456 -15.55 -13.43 3.08
CA LEU A 456 -15.06 -14.61 2.35
C LEU A 456 -13.64 -15.06 2.75
N GLU A 457 -12.84 -14.21 3.38
CA GLU A 457 -11.52 -14.58 3.91
C GLU A 457 -11.58 -15.17 5.33
N ARG A 458 -12.68 -14.97 6.07
CA ARG A 458 -12.80 -15.41 7.46
C ARG A 458 -13.28 -16.87 7.56
N ARG A 459 -12.63 -17.64 8.43
CA ARG A 459 -12.94 -19.06 8.66
C ARG A 459 -14.03 -19.23 9.73
N GLY A 460 -15.28 -18.92 9.38
CA GLY A 460 -16.43 -19.23 10.22
C GLY A 460 -17.76 -18.70 9.70
N ASP A 461 -18.78 -19.55 9.71
CA ASP A 461 -20.10 -19.30 9.11
C ASP A 461 -20.90 -18.14 9.75
N SER A 462 -20.43 -17.54 10.85
CA SER A 462 -21.23 -16.63 11.70
C SER A 462 -21.60 -15.32 11.01
N SER A 463 -20.66 -14.71 10.29
CA SER A 463 -20.91 -13.52 9.45
C SER A 463 -21.71 -13.88 8.20
N GLU A 464 -21.34 -14.97 7.51
CA GLU A 464 -22.05 -15.44 6.32
C GLU A 464 -23.55 -15.71 6.61
N LYS A 465 -23.85 -16.42 7.72
CA LYS A 465 -25.22 -16.73 8.16
C LYS A 465 -26.00 -15.47 8.54
N ARG A 466 -25.43 -14.54 9.32
CA ARG A 466 -26.16 -13.32 9.72
C ARG A 466 -26.52 -12.43 8.52
N LEU A 467 -25.63 -12.27 7.56
CA LEU A 467 -25.90 -11.46 6.36
C LEU A 467 -27.04 -12.07 5.52
N SER A 468 -27.15 -13.41 5.53
CA SER A 468 -28.26 -14.14 4.92
C SER A 468 -29.56 -14.06 5.73
N GLU A 469 -29.51 -14.19 7.06
CA GLU A 469 -30.69 -14.09 7.96
C GLU A 469 -31.39 -12.74 7.87
N LEU A 470 -30.64 -11.66 7.63
CA LEU A 470 -31.16 -10.29 7.48
C LEU A 470 -31.65 -9.97 6.05
N GLY A 471 -31.58 -10.92 5.10
CA GLY A 471 -31.95 -10.72 3.70
C GLY A 471 -31.14 -9.63 3.00
N LEU A 472 -29.91 -9.36 3.47
CA LEU A 472 -29.06 -8.30 2.92
C LEU A 472 -28.40 -8.72 1.60
N LEU A 473 -28.26 -10.03 1.36
CA LEU A 473 -27.70 -10.58 0.12
C LEU A 473 -28.61 -10.28 -1.09
N ASP A 474 -29.92 -10.57 -1.00
CA ASP A 474 -30.88 -10.32 -2.09
C ASP A 474 -31.05 -8.82 -2.39
N LYS A 475 -31.08 -7.99 -1.34
CA LYS A 475 -31.05 -6.52 -1.46
C LYS A 475 -29.79 -6.05 -2.21
N SER A 476 -28.63 -6.62 -1.87
CA SER A 476 -27.34 -6.28 -2.49
C SER A 476 -27.29 -6.73 -3.95
N SER A 477 -27.69 -7.97 -4.25
CA SER A 477 -27.83 -8.52 -5.62
C SER A 477 -28.69 -7.61 -6.50
N THR A 478 -29.89 -7.27 -6.01
CA THR A 478 -30.86 -6.40 -6.72
C THR A 478 -30.32 -4.99 -6.98
N LEU A 479 -29.48 -4.44 -6.10
CA LEU A 479 -28.88 -3.11 -6.26
C LEU A 479 -27.64 -3.14 -7.17
N LEU A 480 -26.79 -4.15 -7.04
CA LEU A 480 -25.59 -4.32 -7.87
C LEU A 480 -25.95 -4.52 -9.34
N ARG A 481 -26.94 -5.36 -9.64
CA ARG A 481 -27.47 -5.57 -11.00
C ARG A 481 -27.88 -4.25 -11.66
N LYS A 482 -28.65 -3.41 -10.96
CA LYS A 482 -29.03 -2.05 -11.43
C LYS A 482 -27.84 -1.11 -11.62
N LEU A 483 -26.74 -1.34 -10.90
CA LEU A 483 -25.51 -0.55 -11.02
C LEU A 483 -24.55 -1.08 -12.10
N LEU A 484 -24.88 -2.18 -12.78
CA LEU A 484 -24.26 -2.54 -14.06
C LEU A 484 -24.60 -1.54 -15.17
N ASP A 485 -25.70 -0.78 -15.07
CA ASP A 485 -26.08 0.29 -16.00
C ASP A 485 -25.66 1.70 -15.53
N ASP A 486 -24.91 1.83 -14.42
CA ASP A 486 -24.51 3.14 -13.88
C ASP A 486 -23.57 3.90 -14.83
N ASP A 487 -23.74 5.23 -14.97
CA ASP A 487 -22.95 6.07 -15.88
C ASP A 487 -21.43 5.94 -15.67
N SER A 488 -21.00 5.79 -14.41
CA SER A 488 -19.59 5.63 -14.06
C SER A 488 -19.11 4.21 -14.36
N ALA A 489 -18.12 4.09 -15.26
CA ALA A 489 -17.42 2.83 -15.53
C ALA A 489 -16.82 2.23 -14.24
N LYS A 490 -16.42 3.07 -13.27
CA LYS A 490 -15.93 2.63 -11.97
C LYS A 490 -17.03 2.06 -11.06
N SER A 491 -18.26 2.55 -11.18
CA SER A 491 -19.41 1.89 -10.55
C SER A 491 -19.63 0.52 -11.18
N ARG A 492 -19.68 0.43 -12.52
CA ARG A 492 -19.89 -0.84 -13.23
C ARG A 492 -18.82 -1.88 -12.90
N LEU A 493 -17.54 -1.49 -12.84
CA LEU A 493 -16.41 -2.32 -12.40
C LEU A 493 -16.62 -2.94 -11.00
N TYR A 494 -16.96 -2.13 -9.99
CA TYR A 494 -17.23 -2.67 -8.65
C TYR A 494 -18.57 -3.41 -8.57
N ALA A 495 -19.55 -3.10 -9.42
CA ALA A 495 -20.80 -3.84 -9.50
C ALA A 495 -20.56 -5.28 -9.97
N LEU A 496 -19.78 -5.46 -11.05
CA LEU A 496 -19.30 -6.76 -11.53
C LEU A 496 -18.59 -7.56 -10.42
N ARG A 497 -17.60 -6.94 -9.76
CA ARG A 497 -16.85 -7.57 -8.66
C ARG A 497 -17.76 -7.94 -7.48
N GLY A 498 -18.66 -7.05 -7.08
CA GLY A 498 -19.60 -7.26 -5.98
C GLY A 498 -20.57 -8.42 -6.23
N LEU A 499 -21.05 -8.60 -7.46
CA LEU A 499 -21.92 -9.71 -7.82
C LEU A 499 -21.21 -11.06 -7.67
N VAL A 500 -20.00 -11.19 -8.23
CA VAL A 500 -19.20 -12.42 -8.12
C VAL A 500 -18.93 -12.78 -6.66
N LEU A 501 -18.59 -11.79 -5.83
CA LEU A 501 -18.39 -11.98 -4.39
C LEU A 501 -19.68 -12.42 -3.67
N LEU A 502 -20.86 -11.91 -4.07
CA LEU A 502 -22.14 -12.38 -3.53
C LEU A 502 -22.47 -13.81 -3.94
N PHE A 503 -22.22 -14.20 -5.19
CA PHE A 503 -22.50 -15.57 -5.66
C PHE A 503 -21.56 -16.59 -5.02
N GLU A 504 -20.27 -16.28 -4.86
CA GLU A 504 -19.33 -17.12 -4.09
C GLU A 504 -19.77 -17.25 -2.61
N LEU A 505 -20.23 -16.17 -1.98
CA LEU A 505 -20.80 -16.21 -0.63
C LEU A 505 -22.09 -17.06 -0.57
N GLY A 506 -22.98 -16.91 -1.55
CA GLY A 506 -24.21 -17.68 -1.70
C GLY A 506 -23.97 -19.18 -1.86
N ARG A 507 -22.93 -19.56 -2.62
CA ARG A 507 -22.45 -20.95 -2.79
C ARG A 507 -22.00 -21.55 -1.46
N ARG A 508 -21.16 -20.83 -0.70
CA ARG A 508 -20.64 -21.30 0.61
C ARG A 508 -21.73 -21.57 1.63
N ILE A 509 -22.72 -20.69 1.75
CA ILE A 509 -23.85 -20.86 2.68
C ILE A 509 -24.92 -21.84 2.19
N GLY A 510 -24.75 -22.45 1.01
CA GLY A 510 -25.75 -23.36 0.42
C GLY A 510 -27.06 -22.67 0.03
N LYS A 511 -27.02 -21.38 -0.34
CA LYS A 511 -28.18 -20.59 -0.77
C LYS A 511 -27.90 -19.86 -2.09
N LEU A 512 -27.27 -20.56 -3.03
CA LEU A 512 -27.07 -20.05 -4.38
C LEU A 512 -28.41 -20.08 -5.12
N ASP A 513 -29.00 -18.91 -5.37
CA ASP A 513 -30.18 -18.78 -6.21
C ASP A 513 -29.78 -18.92 -7.69
N VAL A 514 -30.11 -20.08 -8.26
CA VAL A 514 -29.79 -20.45 -9.64
C VAL A 514 -30.57 -19.59 -10.66
N GLU A 515 -31.75 -19.08 -10.32
CA GLU A 515 -32.48 -18.17 -11.21
C GLU A 515 -31.80 -16.79 -11.23
N GLN A 516 -31.43 -16.25 -10.05
CA GLN A 516 -30.64 -15.02 -9.96
C GLN A 516 -29.28 -15.15 -10.67
N LEU A 517 -28.65 -16.33 -10.62
CA LEU A 517 -27.39 -16.60 -11.33
C LEU A 517 -27.56 -16.49 -12.84
N HIS A 518 -28.61 -17.07 -13.44
CA HIS A 518 -28.86 -16.96 -14.88
C HIS A 518 -29.25 -15.55 -15.30
N GLN A 519 -30.11 -14.88 -14.52
CA GLN A 519 -30.48 -13.48 -14.78
C GLN A 519 -29.23 -12.57 -14.77
N THR A 520 -28.35 -12.74 -13.79
CA THR A 520 -27.10 -11.97 -13.70
C THR A 520 -26.13 -12.34 -14.82
N SER A 521 -26.02 -13.63 -15.18
CA SER A 521 -25.14 -14.08 -16.28
C SER A 521 -25.51 -13.43 -17.61
N ALA A 522 -26.80 -13.22 -17.88
CA ALA A 522 -27.26 -12.48 -19.06
C ALA A 522 -26.85 -10.98 -18.99
N GLU A 523 -27.02 -10.34 -17.83
CA GLU A 523 -26.59 -8.94 -17.64
C GLU A 523 -25.06 -8.76 -17.69
N LEU A 524 -24.27 -9.79 -17.31
CA LEU A 524 -22.82 -9.80 -17.47
C LEU A 524 -22.41 -9.88 -18.95
N VAL A 525 -23.09 -10.71 -19.74
CA VAL A 525 -22.91 -10.79 -21.19
C VAL A 525 -23.17 -9.44 -21.86
N ASP A 526 -24.22 -8.73 -21.41
CA ASP A 526 -24.53 -7.38 -21.89
C ASP A 526 -23.49 -6.32 -21.46
N ARG A 527 -22.44 -6.67 -20.71
CA ARG A 527 -21.25 -5.82 -20.42
C ARG A 527 -20.02 -6.15 -21.27
N LEU A 528 -20.05 -7.19 -22.11
CA LEU A 528 -19.03 -7.41 -23.14
C LEU A 528 -19.10 -6.34 -24.25
N GLU A 529 -20.28 -5.71 -24.42
CA GLU A 529 -20.55 -4.56 -25.29
C GLU A 529 -20.38 -3.19 -24.57
N ASP A 530 -19.74 -3.14 -23.38
CA ASP A 530 -19.56 -1.88 -22.65
C ASP A 530 -18.63 -0.88 -23.36
N LYS A 531 -18.85 0.42 -23.13
CA LYS A 531 -18.06 1.53 -23.70
C LYS A 531 -16.65 1.67 -23.11
N SER A 532 -16.31 0.90 -22.06
CA SER A 532 -15.06 0.99 -21.32
C SER A 532 -14.38 -0.37 -21.29
N ASP A 533 -13.22 -0.51 -21.95
CA ASP A 533 -12.54 -1.81 -22.05
C ASP A 533 -12.19 -2.45 -20.69
N GLU A 534 -11.94 -1.64 -19.65
CA GLU A 534 -11.81 -2.12 -18.26
C GLU A 534 -13.06 -2.89 -17.79
N VAL A 535 -14.26 -2.39 -18.11
CA VAL A 535 -15.55 -3.03 -17.75
C VAL A 535 -15.77 -4.29 -18.57
N ARG A 536 -15.42 -4.27 -19.87
CA ARG A 536 -15.51 -5.43 -20.77
C ARG A 536 -14.63 -6.58 -20.27
N LEU A 537 -13.36 -6.28 -19.97
CA LEU A 537 -12.39 -7.22 -19.39
C LEU A 537 -12.85 -7.77 -18.03
N ALA A 538 -13.41 -6.92 -17.18
CA ALA A 538 -13.97 -7.33 -15.89
C ALA A 538 -15.23 -8.19 -16.03
N ALA A 539 -16.04 -7.98 -17.08
CA ALA A 539 -17.22 -8.80 -17.37
C ALA A 539 -16.83 -10.20 -17.85
N THR A 540 -15.81 -10.32 -18.72
CA THR A 540 -15.20 -11.61 -19.10
C THR A 540 -14.72 -12.40 -17.89
N GLU A 541 -13.94 -11.76 -17.01
CA GLU A 541 -13.42 -12.41 -15.79
C GLU A 541 -14.54 -12.71 -14.76
N ALA A 542 -15.60 -11.90 -14.71
CA ALA A 542 -16.76 -12.16 -13.87
C ALA A 542 -17.60 -13.34 -14.36
N LEU A 543 -17.81 -13.50 -15.67
CA LEU A 543 -18.44 -14.68 -16.27
C LEU A 543 -17.65 -15.96 -15.93
N ARG A 544 -16.32 -15.92 -16.08
CA ARG A 544 -15.42 -17.01 -15.69
C ARG A 544 -15.55 -17.37 -14.22
N GLN A 545 -15.59 -16.39 -13.31
CA GLN A 545 -15.77 -16.65 -11.88
C GLN A 545 -17.18 -17.12 -11.52
N LEU A 546 -18.24 -16.70 -12.24
CA LEU A 546 -19.60 -17.23 -12.01
C LEU A 546 -19.76 -18.70 -12.40
N TRP A 547 -19.11 -19.16 -13.48
CA TRP A 547 -19.19 -20.57 -13.87
C TRP A 547 -18.44 -21.48 -12.87
N GLN A 548 -17.31 -21.04 -12.32
CA GLN A 548 -16.62 -21.73 -11.22
C GLN A 548 -17.38 -21.70 -9.87
N VAL A 549 -18.50 -20.99 -9.80
CA VAL A 549 -19.39 -20.90 -8.64
C VAL A 549 -20.65 -21.78 -8.80
N LEU A 550 -20.81 -22.46 -9.94
CA LEU A 550 -21.88 -23.45 -10.15
C LEU A 550 -21.82 -24.60 -9.12
N PRO A 551 -22.97 -25.11 -8.64
CA PRO A 551 -23.01 -26.21 -7.70
C PRO A 551 -22.78 -27.56 -8.41
N SER A 552 -22.22 -28.55 -7.70
CA SER A 552 -21.86 -29.85 -8.29
C SER A 552 -23.06 -30.71 -8.71
N ASP A 553 -24.27 -30.31 -8.36
CA ASP A 553 -25.56 -30.90 -8.76
C ASP A 553 -26.38 -29.97 -9.68
N TYR A 554 -25.73 -29.01 -10.35
CA TYR A 554 -26.37 -28.09 -11.29
C TYR A 554 -27.11 -28.85 -12.41
N PRO A 555 -28.44 -28.66 -12.56
CA PRO A 555 -29.25 -29.49 -13.45
C PRO A 555 -29.14 -29.03 -14.92
N MET A 556 -28.06 -29.44 -15.58
CA MET A 556 -27.74 -29.15 -16.98
C MET A 556 -28.91 -29.44 -17.94
N ASP A 557 -29.65 -30.54 -17.72
CA ASP A 557 -30.83 -30.95 -18.51
C ASP A 557 -31.89 -29.83 -18.66
N PHE A 558 -31.99 -28.92 -17.68
CA PHE A 558 -32.96 -27.84 -17.65
C PHE A 558 -32.36 -26.48 -18.04
N TYR A 559 -31.08 -26.26 -17.73
CA TYR A 559 -30.46 -24.92 -17.80
C TYR A 559 -29.32 -24.77 -18.80
N TYR A 560 -28.93 -25.82 -19.52
CA TYR A 560 -27.94 -25.77 -20.61
C TYR A 560 -28.16 -24.58 -21.58
N VAL A 561 -29.41 -24.21 -21.87
CA VAL A 561 -29.76 -23.08 -22.75
C VAL A 561 -29.21 -21.73 -22.24
N HIS A 562 -29.13 -21.52 -20.93
CA HIS A 562 -28.57 -20.28 -20.36
C HIS A 562 -27.04 -20.22 -20.51
N LEU A 563 -26.36 -21.34 -20.26
CA LEU A 563 -24.91 -21.47 -20.50
C LEU A 563 -24.59 -21.35 -22.00
N GLN A 564 -25.34 -22.05 -22.85
CA GLN A 564 -25.21 -21.97 -24.31
C GLN A 564 -25.43 -20.54 -24.82
N TYR A 565 -26.42 -19.80 -24.31
CA TYR A 565 -26.61 -18.39 -24.65
C TYR A 565 -25.38 -17.57 -24.28
N ALA A 566 -24.90 -17.66 -23.04
CA ALA A 566 -23.79 -16.87 -22.55
C ALA A 566 -22.46 -17.18 -23.26
N MET A 567 -22.18 -18.46 -23.52
CA MET A 567 -21.03 -18.90 -24.31
C MET A 567 -21.14 -18.46 -25.77
N THR A 568 -22.29 -18.69 -26.44
CA THR A 568 -22.49 -18.28 -27.84
C THR A 568 -22.32 -16.77 -28.01
N LYS A 569 -22.86 -15.96 -27.09
CA LYS A 569 -22.64 -14.51 -27.07
C LYS A 569 -21.17 -14.16 -26.86
N SER A 570 -20.51 -14.77 -25.87
CA SER A 570 -19.08 -14.56 -25.61
C SER A 570 -18.23 -14.86 -26.85
N LEU A 571 -18.51 -15.95 -27.57
CA LEU A 571 -17.84 -16.32 -28.82
C LEU A 571 -17.97 -15.24 -29.93
N THR A 572 -19.09 -14.49 -30.00
CA THR A 572 -19.23 -13.40 -30.99
C THR A 572 -18.28 -12.21 -30.76
N HIS A 573 -17.60 -12.17 -29.61
CA HIS A 573 -16.60 -11.15 -29.29
C HIS A 573 -15.16 -11.61 -29.53
N LEU A 574 -14.93 -12.84 -30.04
CA LEU A 574 -13.57 -13.30 -30.41
C LEU A 574 -12.97 -12.55 -31.61
N ASP A 575 -13.79 -11.89 -32.43
CA ASP A 575 -13.34 -11.02 -33.53
C ASP A 575 -13.16 -9.54 -33.12
N ASP A 576 -13.09 -9.23 -31.81
CA ASP A 576 -13.01 -7.85 -31.32
C ASP A 576 -11.68 -7.15 -31.66
N PRO A 577 -11.68 -5.86 -32.07
CA PRO A 577 -10.47 -5.13 -32.41
C PRO A 577 -9.52 -4.83 -31.23
N ALA A 578 -9.93 -5.04 -29.97
CA ALA A 578 -9.05 -4.85 -28.82
C ALA A 578 -8.28 -6.15 -28.48
N GLU A 579 -7.05 -6.27 -28.98
CA GLU A 579 -6.17 -7.46 -28.81
C GLU A 579 -6.09 -8.00 -27.37
N GLN A 580 -6.07 -7.12 -26.35
CA GLN A 580 -6.01 -7.52 -24.94
C GLN A 580 -7.31 -8.15 -24.44
N PHE A 581 -8.46 -7.70 -24.96
CA PHE A 581 -9.77 -8.26 -24.65
C PHE A 581 -10.00 -9.56 -25.42
N GLN A 582 -9.62 -9.62 -26.71
CA GLN A 582 -9.60 -10.85 -27.50
C GLN A 582 -8.77 -11.94 -26.82
N SER A 583 -7.54 -11.65 -26.37
CA SER A 583 -6.68 -12.63 -25.68
C SER A 583 -7.32 -13.16 -24.40
N ARG A 584 -7.88 -12.30 -23.55
CA ARG A 584 -8.53 -12.71 -22.29
C ARG A 584 -9.83 -13.48 -22.50
N LEU A 585 -10.56 -13.16 -23.57
CA LEU A 585 -11.76 -13.88 -23.97
C LEU A 585 -11.42 -15.26 -24.54
N MET A 586 -10.31 -15.39 -25.27
CA MET A 586 -9.80 -16.68 -25.71
C MET A 586 -9.36 -17.54 -24.51
N ASP A 587 -8.55 -17.00 -23.59
CA ASP A 587 -8.17 -17.66 -22.33
C ASP A 587 -9.41 -18.16 -21.55
N HIS A 588 -10.47 -17.35 -21.53
CA HIS A 588 -11.75 -17.66 -20.87
C HIS A 588 -12.50 -18.80 -21.57
N VAL A 589 -12.64 -18.77 -22.90
CA VAL A 589 -13.29 -19.83 -23.68
C VAL A 589 -12.52 -21.15 -23.55
N ASP A 590 -11.19 -21.13 -23.72
CA ASP A 590 -10.33 -22.31 -23.60
C ASP A 590 -10.43 -22.93 -22.20
N SER A 591 -10.47 -22.13 -21.13
CA SER A 591 -10.61 -22.63 -19.75
C SER A 591 -11.93 -23.36 -19.49
N VAL A 592 -12.96 -23.05 -20.28
CA VAL A 592 -14.33 -23.55 -20.09
C VAL A 592 -14.63 -24.72 -21.01
N ASP A 593 -14.03 -24.75 -22.19
CA ASP A 593 -13.98 -25.96 -23.03
C ASP A 593 -13.15 -27.06 -22.33
N GLU A 594 -12.04 -26.71 -21.66
CA GLU A 594 -11.30 -27.69 -20.82
C GLU A 594 -12.08 -28.16 -19.58
N GLU A 595 -12.89 -27.30 -18.93
CA GLU A 595 -13.81 -27.75 -17.85
C GLU A 595 -14.93 -28.65 -18.42
N LEU A 596 -15.53 -28.32 -19.57
CA LEU A 596 -16.60 -29.12 -20.20
C LEU A 596 -16.11 -30.45 -20.80
N GLU A 597 -14.92 -30.53 -21.40
CA GLU A 597 -14.32 -31.81 -21.84
C GLU A 597 -14.14 -32.77 -20.64
N THR A 598 -13.87 -32.24 -19.44
CA THR A 598 -13.73 -33.06 -18.22
C THR A 598 -15.03 -33.55 -17.60
N ASP A 599 -16.20 -33.02 -17.99
CA ASP A 599 -17.51 -33.54 -17.55
C ASP A 599 -18.11 -34.58 -18.52
N THR A 600 -17.26 -35.20 -19.34
CA THR A 600 -17.56 -36.60 -19.71
C THR A 600 -17.44 -37.45 -18.44
N ASN A 601 -18.55 -38.06 -18.00
CA ASN A 601 -18.68 -38.83 -16.75
C ASN A 601 -17.88 -40.18 -16.74
N TYR A 602 -16.74 -40.21 -17.41
CA TYR A 602 -15.80 -41.31 -17.49
C TYR A 602 -14.84 -41.27 -16.30
N LYS A 603 -15.13 -42.09 -15.29
CA LYS A 603 -14.20 -42.36 -14.20
C LYS A 603 -13.26 -43.49 -14.66
N PRO A 604 -11.95 -43.23 -14.83
CA PRO A 604 -11.02 -44.27 -15.28
C PRO A 604 -10.97 -45.42 -14.27
N PRO A 605 -10.84 -46.68 -14.72
CA PRO A 605 -10.75 -47.82 -13.83
C PRO A 605 -9.44 -47.77 -13.01
N PRO A 606 -9.44 -48.21 -11.75
CA PRO A 606 -8.22 -48.22 -10.93
C PRO A 606 -7.18 -49.20 -11.52
N GLU A 607 -5.91 -48.80 -11.55
CA GLU A 607 -4.80 -49.60 -12.06
C GLU A 607 -4.75 -50.97 -11.37
N LYS A 608 -4.65 -52.03 -12.17
CA LYS A 608 -4.48 -53.43 -11.74
C LYS A 608 -3.56 -54.14 -12.73
N THR A 609 -2.66 -54.97 -12.23
CA THR A 609 -1.81 -55.80 -13.09
C THR A 609 -2.62 -56.91 -13.79
N ILE A 610 -2.11 -57.43 -14.90
CA ILE A 610 -2.68 -58.61 -15.59
C ILE A 610 -2.90 -59.77 -14.60
N GLU A 611 -1.96 -60.01 -13.69
CA GLU A 611 -2.07 -61.05 -12.66
C GLU A 611 -3.26 -60.81 -11.72
N GLN A 612 -3.45 -59.58 -11.23
CA GLN A 612 -4.58 -59.21 -10.39
C GLN A 612 -5.92 -59.28 -11.14
N ILE A 613 -5.92 -58.92 -12.43
CA ILE A 613 -7.09 -59.01 -13.31
C ILE A 613 -7.46 -60.49 -13.58
N MET A 614 -6.49 -61.41 -13.63
CA MET A 614 -6.74 -62.84 -13.79
C MET A 614 -7.15 -63.54 -12.50
N GLU A 615 -6.57 -63.18 -11.35
CA GLU A 615 -6.90 -63.79 -10.05
C GLU A 615 -8.29 -63.37 -9.53
N ALA A 616 -8.73 -62.13 -9.83
CA ALA A 616 -10.01 -61.61 -9.32
C ALA A 616 -11.25 -62.39 -9.77
N ASP A 617 -11.28 -62.92 -11.00
CA ASP A 617 -12.43 -63.65 -11.57
C ASP A 617 -12.12 -65.15 -11.76
N LYS A 618 -11.22 -65.70 -10.93
CA LYS A 618 -10.69 -67.07 -11.03
C LYS A 618 -11.75 -68.17 -11.02
N GLU A 619 -12.89 -67.90 -10.38
CA GLU A 619 -14.00 -68.83 -10.20
C GLU A 619 -15.05 -68.76 -11.32
N ASP A 620 -15.04 -67.72 -12.17
CA ASP A 620 -15.96 -67.58 -13.30
C ASP A 620 -15.35 -68.13 -14.60
N GLU A 621 -15.84 -69.28 -15.06
CA GLU A 621 -15.37 -69.93 -16.28
C GLU A 621 -15.64 -69.09 -17.55
N SER A 622 -16.69 -68.27 -17.56
CA SER A 622 -17.09 -67.45 -18.71
C SER A 622 -16.23 -66.19 -18.85
N LEU A 623 -16.02 -65.46 -17.74
CA LEU A 623 -15.13 -64.29 -17.69
C LEU A 623 -13.67 -64.71 -17.90
N ARG A 624 -13.26 -65.89 -17.43
CA ARG A 624 -11.95 -66.45 -17.75
C ARG A 624 -11.79 -66.72 -19.24
N LYS A 625 -12.70 -67.43 -19.90
CA LYS A 625 -12.62 -67.69 -21.36
C LYS A 625 -12.64 -66.40 -22.18
N TYR A 626 -13.40 -65.40 -21.75
CA TYR A 626 -13.42 -64.06 -22.34
C TYR A 626 -12.05 -63.35 -22.18
N LYS A 627 -11.50 -63.30 -20.96
CA LYS A 627 -10.16 -62.72 -20.70
C LYS A 627 -9.04 -63.46 -21.41
N GLU A 628 -9.10 -64.79 -21.48
CA GLU A 628 -8.15 -65.62 -22.24
C GLU A 628 -8.18 -65.31 -23.73
N THR A 629 -9.36 -65.04 -24.30
CA THR A 629 -9.54 -64.62 -25.70
C THR A 629 -9.04 -63.19 -25.95
N LEU A 630 -9.21 -62.27 -24.99
CA LEU A 630 -8.75 -60.87 -25.10
C LEU A 630 -7.25 -60.68 -24.90
N LEU A 631 -6.63 -61.43 -23.98
CA LEU A 631 -5.23 -61.27 -23.58
C LEU A 631 -4.25 -62.08 -24.44
N GLY A 632 -4.69 -63.21 -25.01
CA GLY A 632 -3.88 -64.02 -25.93
C GLY A 632 -2.50 -64.38 -25.36
N GLU A 633 -1.44 -63.96 -26.04
CA GLU A 633 -0.04 -64.22 -25.65
C GLU A 633 0.33 -63.63 -24.28
N ALA A 634 -0.31 -62.52 -23.85
CA ALA A 634 -0.01 -61.86 -22.57
C ALA A 634 -0.38 -62.70 -21.33
N LYS A 635 -1.05 -63.85 -21.52
CA LYS A 635 -1.32 -64.85 -20.47
C LYS A 635 -0.06 -65.56 -19.96
N ALA A 636 1.03 -65.61 -20.73
CA ALA A 636 2.20 -66.44 -20.43
C ALA A 636 3.27 -65.76 -19.54
N GLY A 637 2.94 -64.62 -18.95
CA GLY A 637 3.91 -63.65 -18.42
C GLY A 637 4.05 -62.47 -19.39
N GLY A 638 4.14 -61.25 -18.85
CA GLY A 638 3.96 -60.01 -19.63
C GLY A 638 4.84 -59.95 -20.89
N VAL A 639 4.21 -59.73 -22.05
CA VAL A 639 4.91 -59.63 -23.34
C VAL A 639 5.90 -58.47 -23.28
N VAL A 640 7.20 -58.73 -23.47
CA VAL A 640 8.24 -57.71 -23.55
C VAL A 640 8.92 -57.79 -24.92
N VAL A 641 8.71 -56.76 -25.74
CA VAL A 641 9.28 -56.68 -27.10
C VAL A 641 10.63 -55.94 -27.08
N ASP A 642 10.80 -54.99 -26.15
CA ASP A 642 12.07 -54.33 -25.89
C ASP A 642 12.37 -54.35 -24.38
N PRO A 643 13.22 -55.29 -23.93
CA PRO A 643 13.63 -55.37 -22.53
C PRO A 643 14.39 -54.12 -22.03
N SER A 644 15.06 -53.39 -22.93
CA SER A 644 15.84 -52.19 -22.59
C SER A 644 14.97 -50.95 -22.38
N ASN A 645 13.79 -50.91 -23.00
CA ASN A 645 12.83 -49.82 -22.83
C ASN A 645 11.89 -50.10 -21.63
N PRO A 646 11.89 -49.28 -20.58
CA PRO A 646 11.05 -49.50 -19.39
C PRO A 646 9.56 -49.15 -19.61
N ARG A 647 9.19 -48.44 -20.68
CA ARG A 647 7.81 -47.96 -20.90
C ARG A 647 6.83 -49.11 -21.18
N LYS A 648 5.57 -48.92 -20.76
CA LYS A 648 4.43 -49.80 -21.14
C LYS A 648 4.15 -49.70 -22.64
N VAL A 649 4.25 -48.51 -23.25
CA VAL A 649 4.07 -48.32 -24.70
C VAL A 649 5.34 -47.82 -25.38
N ILE A 650 5.63 -48.39 -26.54
CA ILE A 650 6.69 -47.99 -27.44
C ILE A 650 6.04 -47.51 -28.74
N VAL A 651 5.85 -46.20 -28.87
CA VAL A 651 5.43 -45.60 -30.13
C VAL A 651 6.56 -45.79 -31.15
N LYS A 652 6.24 -46.29 -32.35
CA LYS A 652 7.21 -46.61 -33.39
C LYS A 652 7.21 -45.59 -34.52
N LYS A 653 6.05 -45.08 -34.91
CA LYS A 653 5.88 -44.34 -36.16
C LYS A 653 4.65 -43.44 -36.13
N LEU A 654 4.74 -42.30 -36.81
CA LEU A 654 3.57 -41.53 -37.25
C LEU A 654 3.56 -41.51 -38.78
N ALA A 655 2.38 -41.68 -39.38
CA ALA A 655 2.18 -41.61 -40.82
C ALA A 655 1.01 -40.66 -41.12
N LEU A 656 1.25 -39.66 -41.98
CA LEU A 656 0.21 -38.79 -42.51
C LEU A 656 -0.30 -39.41 -43.82
N CYS A 657 -1.53 -39.91 -43.77
CA CYS A 657 -2.16 -40.73 -44.80
C CYS A 657 -3.08 -39.88 -45.67
N VAL A 658 -2.81 -39.81 -46.98
CA VAL A 658 -3.60 -39.01 -47.94
C VAL A 658 -4.20 -39.94 -48.99
N PRO A 659 -5.53 -39.94 -49.22
CA PRO A 659 -6.16 -40.79 -50.21
C PRO A 659 -5.53 -40.65 -51.61
N GLY A 660 -5.05 -41.75 -52.17
CA GLY A 660 -4.44 -41.79 -53.50
C GLY A 660 -2.96 -41.35 -53.57
N ARG A 661 -2.28 -41.14 -52.44
CA ARG A 661 -0.82 -40.93 -52.38
C ARG A 661 -0.17 -41.96 -51.45
N PRO A 662 1.15 -42.22 -51.55
CA PRO A 662 1.89 -42.92 -50.51
C PRO A 662 1.82 -42.15 -49.18
N ASP A 663 1.79 -42.87 -48.06
CA ASP A 663 1.84 -42.28 -46.72
C ASP A 663 3.14 -41.49 -46.50
N MET A 664 3.06 -40.40 -45.73
CA MET A 664 4.21 -39.56 -45.37
C MET A 664 4.63 -39.84 -43.93
N GLU A 665 5.81 -40.41 -43.72
CA GLU A 665 6.10 -41.18 -42.51
C GLU A 665 7.28 -40.62 -41.69
N LEU A 666 7.10 -40.56 -40.36
CA LEU A 666 8.13 -40.22 -39.36
C LEU A 666 8.48 -41.47 -38.55
N ASP A 667 9.76 -41.83 -38.51
CA ASP A 667 10.30 -42.83 -37.58
C ASP A 667 10.44 -42.20 -36.19
N LEU A 668 9.71 -42.73 -35.21
CA LEU A 668 9.68 -42.25 -33.83
C LEU A 668 10.61 -43.05 -32.90
N THR A 669 11.43 -43.96 -33.45
CA THR A 669 12.43 -44.75 -32.72
C THR A 669 13.84 -44.15 -32.77
N GLY A 670 14.09 -43.19 -33.65
CA GLY A 670 15.37 -42.48 -33.82
C GLY A 670 15.51 -41.19 -33.00
N ASP A 671 16.42 -40.33 -33.44
CA ASP A 671 16.62 -38.99 -32.84
C ASP A 671 15.46 -38.05 -33.22
N LEU A 672 14.54 -37.87 -32.27
CA LEU A 672 13.35 -37.01 -32.39
C LEU A 672 13.69 -35.56 -32.76
N THR A 673 14.89 -35.06 -32.43
CA THR A 673 15.29 -33.68 -32.78
C THR A 673 15.51 -33.47 -34.28
N THR A 674 15.62 -34.55 -35.04
CA THR A 674 15.70 -34.51 -36.51
C THR A 674 14.33 -34.33 -37.18
N LEU A 675 13.23 -34.76 -36.52
CA LEU A 675 11.89 -34.79 -37.10
C LEU A 675 11.35 -33.39 -37.43
N LYS A 676 11.67 -32.39 -36.61
CA LYS A 676 11.34 -30.97 -36.89
C LYS A 676 11.89 -30.47 -38.23
N LYS A 677 13.00 -31.05 -38.72
CA LYS A 677 13.63 -30.73 -40.01
C LYS A 677 12.99 -31.48 -41.19
N GLN A 678 12.18 -32.51 -40.93
CA GLN A 678 11.47 -33.28 -41.95
C GLN A 678 10.11 -32.63 -42.24
N THR A 679 10.14 -31.53 -42.99
CA THR A 679 8.91 -30.78 -43.33
C THR A 679 8.12 -31.49 -44.44
N PHE A 680 6.99 -32.08 -44.09
CA PHE A 680 6.03 -32.61 -45.06
C PHE A 680 5.40 -31.46 -45.87
N VAL A 681 4.84 -31.75 -47.05
CA VAL A 681 4.11 -30.76 -47.86
C VAL A 681 2.74 -31.31 -48.16
N ILE A 682 1.71 -30.61 -47.66
CA ILE A 682 0.30 -30.96 -47.80
C ILE A 682 -0.36 -29.97 -48.77
N LYS A 683 -1.23 -30.46 -49.66
CA LYS A 683 -2.05 -29.58 -50.49
C LYS A 683 -3.20 -28.99 -49.68
N GLU A 684 -3.43 -27.69 -49.84
CA GLU A 684 -4.56 -26.98 -49.23
C GLU A 684 -5.91 -27.62 -49.63
N GLY A 685 -6.83 -27.77 -48.67
CA GLY A 685 -8.13 -28.38 -48.88
C GLY A 685 -8.10 -29.88 -49.18
N VAL A 686 -7.02 -30.60 -48.88
CA VAL A 686 -7.00 -32.07 -48.98
C VAL A 686 -7.39 -32.72 -47.65
N SER A 687 -8.24 -33.75 -47.75
CA SER A 687 -8.52 -34.66 -46.64
C SER A 687 -7.34 -35.59 -46.38
N TYR A 688 -6.88 -35.66 -45.13
CA TYR A 688 -5.83 -36.56 -44.65
C TYR A 688 -6.26 -37.27 -43.36
N ARG A 689 -5.46 -38.21 -42.90
CA ARG A 689 -5.58 -38.85 -41.57
C ARG A 689 -4.19 -38.99 -40.96
N ILE A 690 -4.12 -39.10 -39.64
CA ILE A 690 -2.90 -39.43 -38.92
C ILE A 690 -3.02 -40.89 -38.45
N ARG A 691 -2.09 -41.75 -38.88
CA ARG A 691 -1.91 -43.09 -38.32
C ARG A 691 -0.72 -43.08 -37.36
N ILE A 692 -0.90 -43.71 -36.20
CA ILE A 692 0.15 -43.88 -35.18
C ILE A 692 0.33 -45.37 -34.96
N ASP A 693 1.54 -45.86 -35.22
CA ASP A 693 1.90 -47.27 -35.07
C ASP A 693 2.73 -47.43 -33.79
N PHE A 694 2.32 -48.33 -32.89
CA PHE A 694 2.89 -48.51 -31.56
C PHE A 694 2.86 -49.97 -31.09
N ILE A 695 3.67 -50.30 -30.09
CA ILE A 695 3.69 -51.61 -29.43
C ILE A 695 3.36 -51.40 -27.95
N VAL A 696 2.47 -52.22 -27.39
CA VAL A 696 2.21 -52.27 -25.95
C VAL A 696 2.91 -53.50 -25.39
N GLN A 697 3.59 -53.33 -24.26
CA GLN A 697 4.36 -54.36 -23.58
C GLN A 697 4.18 -54.27 -22.06
N ARG A 698 4.56 -55.35 -21.35
CA ARG A 698 4.49 -55.54 -19.89
C ARG A 698 3.05 -55.67 -19.39
N GLU A 699 2.28 -54.58 -19.40
CA GLU A 699 0.94 -54.48 -18.79
C GLU A 699 -0.09 -53.89 -19.76
N ILE A 700 -1.39 -54.10 -19.49
CA ILE A 700 -2.47 -53.45 -20.25
C ILE A 700 -2.39 -51.94 -20.00
N VAL A 701 -2.61 -51.14 -21.05
CA VAL A 701 -2.73 -49.68 -20.93
C VAL A 701 -4.19 -49.28 -21.15
N HIS A 702 -4.68 -48.39 -20.29
CA HIS A 702 -6.07 -47.96 -20.28
C HIS A 702 -6.19 -46.53 -20.83
N GLY A 703 -7.15 -46.34 -21.75
CA GLY A 703 -7.45 -45.03 -22.33
C GLY A 703 -6.23 -44.30 -22.90
N LEU A 704 -5.48 -44.93 -23.80
CA LEU A 704 -4.46 -44.23 -24.60
C LEU A 704 -5.09 -43.04 -25.32
N LYS A 705 -4.37 -41.92 -25.33
CA LYS A 705 -4.76 -40.62 -25.88
C LYS A 705 -3.62 -40.09 -26.74
N TYR A 706 -3.96 -39.68 -27.95
CA TYR A 706 -3.10 -38.84 -28.77
C TYR A 706 -3.54 -37.38 -28.58
N VAL A 707 -2.60 -36.53 -28.22
CA VAL A 707 -2.82 -35.07 -28.13
C VAL A 707 -1.85 -34.41 -29.12
N GLN A 708 -2.39 -33.56 -29.98
CA GLN A 708 -1.61 -32.77 -30.92
C GLN A 708 -1.96 -31.29 -30.75
N LYS A 709 -0.93 -30.44 -30.66
CA LYS A 709 -1.07 -28.98 -30.65
C LYS A 709 -0.30 -28.42 -31.84
N THR A 710 -1.00 -27.73 -32.72
CA THR A 710 -0.48 -27.20 -33.98
C THR A 710 -0.21 -25.69 -33.83
N TYR A 711 0.96 -25.25 -34.28
CA TYR A 711 1.46 -23.89 -34.13
C TYR A 711 1.86 -23.29 -35.48
N ARG A 712 1.71 -21.98 -35.62
CA ARG A 712 2.13 -21.23 -36.80
C ARG A 712 2.74 -19.89 -36.38
N LEU A 713 3.94 -19.59 -36.87
CA LEU A 713 4.74 -18.43 -36.42
C LEU A 713 4.94 -18.33 -34.88
N GLY A 714 4.80 -19.45 -34.16
CA GLY A 714 4.87 -19.52 -32.70
C GLY A 714 3.52 -19.40 -31.97
N VAL A 715 2.46 -18.98 -32.65
CA VAL A 715 1.10 -18.89 -32.10
C VAL A 715 0.40 -20.25 -32.24
N PRO A 716 -0.33 -20.76 -31.22
CA PRO A 716 -1.18 -21.94 -31.39
C PRO A 716 -2.32 -21.64 -32.37
N VAL A 717 -2.68 -22.62 -33.20
CA VAL A 717 -3.73 -22.48 -34.23
C VAL A 717 -4.70 -23.67 -34.29
N ASP A 718 -4.38 -24.77 -33.61
CA ASP A 718 -5.23 -25.96 -33.47
C ASP A 718 -4.77 -26.81 -32.27
N LYS A 719 -5.71 -27.51 -31.62
CA LYS A 719 -5.52 -28.44 -30.50
C LYS A 719 -6.51 -29.59 -30.73
N MET A 720 -6.01 -30.81 -30.89
CA MET A 720 -6.82 -32.02 -31.00
C MET A 720 -6.47 -33.02 -29.89
N THR A 721 -7.49 -33.70 -29.37
CA THR A 721 -7.37 -34.83 -28.45
C THR A 721 -8.15 -36.01 -29.03
N HIS A 722 -7.50 -37.16 -29.19
CA HIS A 722 -8.12 -38.37 -29.71
C HIS A 722 -7.99 -39.53 -28.73
N MET A 723 -9.13 -40.08 -28.33
CA MET A 723 -9.23 -41.33 -27.60
C MET A 723 -8.80 -42.49 -28.53
N VAL A 724 -7.62 -43.05 -28.25
CA VAL A 724 -7.05 -44.19 -28.97
C VAL A 724 -7.71 -45.49 -28.49
N GLY A 725 -7.92 -45.61 -27.17
CA GLY A 725 -8.59 -46.74 -26.52
C GLY A 725 -7.67 -47.53 -25.58
N SER A 726 -8.14 -48.67 -25.08
CA SER A 726 -7.38 -49.54 -24.16
C SER A 726 -6.79 -50.74 -24.91
N TYR A 727 -5.51 -51.04 -24.66
CA TYR A 727 -4.74 -52.01 -25.45
C TYR A 727 -3.97 -52.99 -24.54
N PRO A 728 -4.07 -54.32 -24.77
CA PRO A 728 -3.25 -55.31 -24.07
C PRO A 728 -1.84 -55.41 -24.68
N PRO A 729 -0.86 -55.98 -23.95
CA PRO A 729 0.46 -56.28 -24.49
C PRO A 729 0.40 -57.23 -25.69
N LYS A 730 1.15 -56.93 -26.75
CA LYS A 730 1.28 -57.78 -27.95
C LYS A 730 2.67 -57.69 -28.56
N THR A 731 3.07 -58.77 -29.22
CA THR A 731 4.29 -58.86 -30.03
C THR A 731 4.17 -58.09 -31.35
N GLU A 732 2.98 -58.05 -31.93
CA GLU A 732 2.65 -57.34 -33.16
C GLU A 732 2.49 -55.82 -32.95
N ILE A 733 2.78 -55.04 -34.00
CA ILE A 733 2.53 -53.59 -34.04
C ILE A 733 1.02 -53.34 -34.12
N GLN A 734 0.51 -52.48 -33.24
CA GLN A 734 -0.86 -52.02 -33.22
C GLN A 734 -0.93 -50.59 -33.77
N SER A 735 -1.97 -50.29 -34.56
CA SER A 735 -2.11 -48.99 -35.23
C SER A 735 -3.44 -48.34 -34.90
N TYR A 736 -3.41 -47.05 -34.56
CA TYR A 736 -4.61 -46.20 -34.51
C TYR A 736 -4.60 -45.22 -35.68
N THR A 737 -5.76 -44.90 -36.24
CA THR A 737 -5.88 -43.89 -37.32
C THR A 737 -7.02 -42.92 -36.99
N THR A 738 -6.73 -41.62 -37.07
CA THR A 738 -7.70 -40.56 -36.75
C THR A 738 -8.89 -40.54 -37.73
N PRO A 739 -10.01 -39.87 -37.36
CA PRO A 739 -11.00 -39.38 -38.32
C PRO A 739 -10.35 -38.59 -39.48
N PRO A 740 -11.04 -38.42 -40.62
CA PRO A 740 -10.51 -37.61 -41.71
C PRO A 740 -10.56 -36.12 -41.35
N GLU A 741 -9.47 -35.41 -41.62
CA GLU A 741 -9.30 -33.97 -41.38
C GLU A 741 -8.97 -33.28 -42.71
N ASP A 742 -9.57 -32.12 -42.98
CA ASP A 742 -9.31 -31.36 -44.20
C ASP A 742 -8.30 -30.22 -43.92
N ALA A 743 -7.17 -30.23 -44.62
CA ALA A 743 -6.13 -29.21 -44.47
C ALA A 743 -6.69 -27.81 -44.81
N PRO A 744 -6.49 -26.76 -43.98
CA PRO A 744 -7.07 -25.45 -44.21
C PRO A 744 -6.58 -24.81 -45.52
N SER A 745 -7.39 -23.92 -46.11
CA SER A 745 -7.20 -23.44 -47.47
C SER A 745 -7.28 -21.93 -47.65
N GLY A 746 -6.69 -21.44 -48.75
CA GLY A 746 -6.66 -20.02 -49.10
C GLY A 746 -5.30 -19.38 -48.80
N VAL A 747 -5.10 -18.16 -49.30
CA VAL A 747 -3.81 -17.45 -49.24
C VAL A 747 -3.31 -17.30 -47.81
N MET A 748 -4.21 -17.02 -46.86
CA MET A 748 -3.88 -16.88 -45.43
C MET A 748 -3.59 -18.20 -44.72
N ALA A 749 -3.96 -19.37 -45.26
CA ALA A 749 -3.68 -20.68 -44.66
C ALA A 749 -2.37 -21.34 -45.15
N ARG A 750 -1.76 -20.83 -46.22
CA ARG A 750 -0.51 -21.39 -46.77
C ARG A 750 0.70 -21.00 -45.92
N GLY A 751 1.71 -21.87 -45.87
CA GLY A 751 2.95 -21.65 -45.11
C GLY A 751 3.29 -22.81 -44.18
N SER A 752 4.31 -22.62 -43.35
CA SER A 752 4.86 -23.64 -42.46
C SER A 752 4.17 -23.69 -41.10
N TYR A 753 3.86 -24.90 -40.66
CA TYR A 753 3.25 -25.27 -39.40
C TYR A 753 4.21 -26.17 -38.61
N THR A 754 4.17 -26.04 -37.29
CA THR A 754 4.97 -26.83 -36.34
C THR A 754 4.01 -27.56 -35.40
N VAL A 755 4.20 -28.86 -35.21
CA VAL A 755 3.28 -29.72 -34.48
C VAL A 755 3.97 -30.31 -33.26
N ASN A 756 3.41 -30.08 -32.08
CA ASN A 756 3.79 -30.75 -30.84
C ASN A 756 2.83 -31.91 -30.60
N SER A 757 3.35 -33.13 -30.68
CA SER A 757 2.60 -34.38 -30.54
C SER A 757 2.96 -35.07 -29.22
N LEU A 758 1.95 -35.63 -28.55
CA LEU A 758 2.04 -36.33 -27.27
C LEU A 758 1.19 -37.61 -27.31
N PHE A 759 1.75 -38.71 -26.83
CA PHE A 759 1.04 -39.99 -26.63
C PHE A 759 1.07 -40.33 -25.14
N THR A 760 -0.11 -40.38 -24.52
CA THR A 760 -0.33 -40.52 -23.07
C THR A 760 -1.47 -41.50 -22.78
N ASP A 761 -1.71 -41.89 -21.53
CA ASP A 761 -2.85 -42.71 -21.08
C ASP A 761 -3.68 -42.03 -19.97
N ASP A 762 -4.69 -42.73 -19.44
CA ASP A 762 -5.49 -42.28 -18.28
C ASP A 762 -4.65 -42.14 -17.00
N ASP A 763 -3.62 -42.98 -16.83
CA ASP A 763 -2.65 -42.93 -15.73
C ASP A 763 -1.71 -41.70 -15.84
N LYS A 764 -1.77 -40.95 -16.94
CA LYS A 764 -0.98 -39.75 -17.28
C LYS A 764 0.51 -40.03 -17.53
N PHE A 765 0.88 -41.23 -17.97
CA PHE A 765 2.25 -41.55 -18.40
C PHE A 765 2.55 -40.99 -19.80
N GLU A 766 3.55 -40.10 -19.91
CA GLU A 766 4.09 -39.65 -21.19
C GLU A 766 4.90 -40.78 -21.87
N HIS A 767 4.26 -41.54 -22.76
CA HIS A 767 4.87 -42.67 -23.48
C HIS A 767 5.79 -42.19 -24.61
N LEU A 768 5.41 -41.13 -25.32
CA LEU A 768 6.29 -40.38 -26.21
C LEU A 768 5.78 -38.97 -26.45
N LYS A 769 6.70 -38.02 -26.65
CA LYS A 769 6.43 -36.64 -27.04
C LYS A 769 7.48 -36.19 -28.07
N TRP A 770 7.04 -35.56 -29.14
CA TRP A 770 7.90 -35.18 -30.27
C TRP A 770 7.38 -33.92 -30.98
N GLU A 771 8.26 -33.29 -31.76
CA GLU A 771 7.96 -32.09 -32.52
C GLU A 771 8.31 -32.32 -34.01
N TRP A 772 7.38 -32.03 -34.90
CA TRP A 772 7.52 -32.19 -36.36
C TRP A 772 6.97 -30.96 -37.11
N SER A 773 7.12 -30.90 -38.44
CA SER A 773 6.65 -29.77 -39.24
C SER A 773 6.01 -30.17 -40.56
N PHE A 774 5.11 -29.32 -41.06
CA PHE A 774 4.55 -29.45 -42.41
C PHE A 774 4.25 -28.08 -43.04
N ASP A 775 4.35 -27.99 -44.36
CA ASP A 775 3.93 -26.83 -45.14
C ASP A 775 2.56 -27.09 -45.79
N ILE A 776 1.62 -26.15 -45.66
CA ILE A 776 0.43 -26.11 -46.52
C ILE A 776 0.73 -25.30 -47.79
N LYS A 777 0.49 -25.88 -48.97
CA LYS A 777 0.72 -25.25 -50.27
C LYS A 777 -0.48 -25.41 -51.21
N LYS A 778 -0.60 -24.51 -52.19
CA LYS A 778 -1.70 -24.51 -53.18
C LYS A 778 -1.83 -25.84 -53.93
N ASP A 779 -0.68 -26.44 -54.25
CA ASP A 779 -0.55 -27.75 -54.86
C ASP A 779 0.60 -28.49 -54.17
N TRP A 780 0.67 -29.81 -54.42
CA TRP A 780 1.79 -30.64 -53.98
C TRP A 780 3.12 -30.16 -54.58
N LYS A 781 4.24 -30.57 -53.99
CA LYS A 781 5.52 -30.54 -54.71
C LYS A 781 5.42 -31.36 -56.00
N GLU A 782 5.99 -30.82 -57.07
CA GLU A 782 6.54 -31.60 -58.19
C GLU A 782 7.77 -32.40 -57.71
#